data_AF-A0A7W0ZTL8-F1
#
_entry.id   AF-A0A7W0ZTL8-F1
#
_cell.length_a   1.000
_cell.length_b   1.000
_cell.length_c   1.000
_cell.angle_alpha   90.00
_cell.angle_beta   90.00
_cell.angle_gamma   90.00
#
_symmetry.space_group_name_H-M   'P 1'
#
loop_
_entity.id
_entity.type
_entity.pdbx_description
1 polymer ?
#
loop_
_entity_poly.entity_id
_entity_poly.type
_entity_poly.pdbx_seq_one_letter_code
_entity_poly.pdbx_strand_id
1 'polypeptide(L)'
;MDILVRAVLEEFPELDVARVRAALERGVARAASASLDTEGYRVVDLHLARVEASDESSERAEILRSLSENLEERGDADRALVVRLSAFTEASTAADIDPLLRLARLTDRWAELPLDTMNALVDINDDGAAGRLTAMAEAWQRVERPYYAADCLERVLLIKPADAHANEALELFYRSVGEWPVLIDLLSRHTLHLTDDKQRAERMREIGIIYERELGDDAGALDAFREADKLAAGNPDVLDAISRLAVKVGVPDEEAIDALERLAALAKAPQERAKVLCRAAQLARLYDYDRAQRLFERARTDDPDLTEALDGFVQLHRDKGQLAEAVVLLLHGAARPGMIKEKSRWLTDAAGYCVALGDTTRAEKLYREARVANPDNHEAGVALVELIDSGSLVELAPILDELCRTTDDPGRLRGYLLQRAKLSSELGDKTGARNALSRAVDLDPLDTGPRRELADMLFDAGQWAKARPLLESLLEDEDLLPAERRAEIHFKVGRCAFEVSDKDSALKHVGITLALIPDHREALKMRMDLDAADPFAHAAGQLALANLAPPEEKANRFADLGDRYTELGDRATAREMYLEALAHRPGDHLLLTKFLGLVTEDGDWSYSIDVIQRLIDTESDRKVRARYRHLAGMIARDELEDHEMAVAWLSDALEDEPLGFTVADELEQLLASSPDADSLIRFYYRRLEHVRTEEGRTGERLRLWDQLGELCLQLNRPDDAVTAFEVGQSLAPDDIARRQRLADLYFGNPAQDAKAITAHQAVLRGDRRRIESYKALRDLYLRTKQPEKARACDLAIELVDSVEEKIDKLFEPSRSLEMPVAATAEHKPRAPLTNEDFVALSRLDVDLGLSTLFAIVAPTFGIERARMRPPAPVPLKESELPPLVARVLSQVLTSFVVNRPPVYIEKDQPTLCRLAMRAREGVLTPVLTIGKPALAKDADEKELAFFLARQLADLRTDRIARLLCPRAGELAQIIELASAPASDSSSHATRWLTSSLHPVELDQAMAIGSRLRERGVHPMSAALGWLAATERAADRIGFAVVGDLTTCVRLLERDPQASSSDGNRVLDLVWSSVTEDILGVRSRIEGWAPEAPTRRKTTTMSSLDPG
;
A
#
# COMPACT_ATOMS: atom_id res chain seq x y z
N MET A 1 54.30 56.39 -64.21
CA MET A 1 53.80 55.35 -65.15
C MET A 1 54.48 55.40 -66.50
N ASP A 2 54.44 56.50 -67.25
CA ASP A 2 55.03 56.56 -68.60
C ASP A 2 56.53 56.30 -68.66
N ILE A 3 57.28 56.72 -67.64
CA ILE A 3 58.74 56.50 -67.53
C ILE A 3 59.07 55.00 -67.40
N LEU A 4 58.28 54.26 -66.61
CA LEU A 4 58.46 52.82 -66.39
C LEU A 4 58.05 51.99 -67.61
N VAL A 5 56.98 52.40 -68.30
CA VAL A 5 56.58 51.78 -69.57
C VAL A 5 57.70 51.97 -70.60
N ARG A 6 58.35 53.14 -70.63
CA ARG A 6 59.49 53.41 -71.53
C ARG A 6 60.71 52.53 -71.20
N ALA A 7 61.08 52.42 -69.93
CA ALA A 7 62.24 51.62 -69.51
C ALA A 7 62.06 50.11 -69.80
N VAL A 8 60.86 49.57 -69.60
CA VAL A 8 60.58 48.15 -69.87
C VAL A 8 60.57 47.84 -71.37
N LEU A 9 60.12 48.80 -72.19
CA LEU A 9 60.16 48.65 -73.65
C LEU A 9 61.57 48.88 -74.24
N GLU A 10 62.47 49.53 -73.52
CA GLU A 10 63.89 49.64 -73.90
C GLU A 10 64.67 48.35 -73.66
N GLU A 11 64.38 47.60 -72.59
CA GLU A 11 64.97 46.26 -72.38
C GLU A 11 64.28 45.16 -73.20
N PHE A 12 62.99 45.32 -73.49
CA PHE A 12 62.18 44.31 -74.19
C PHE A 12 61.30 44.94 -75.29
N PRO A 13 61.89 45.32 -76.45
CA PRO A 13 61.18 46.06 -77.50
C PRO A 13 60.13 45.23 -78.25
N GLU A 14 60.13 43.91 -78.09
CA GLU A 14 59.19 42.95 -78.68
C GLU A 14 57.78 43.03 -78.05
N LEU A 15 57.63 43.71 -76.90
CA LEU A 15 56.41 43.69 -76.09
C LEU A 15 55.38 44.74 -76.51
N ASP A 16 54.11 44.34 -76.48
CA ASP A 16 52.97 45.22 -76.77
C ASP A 16 52.82 46.31 -75.68
N VAL A 17 52.92 47.57 -76.12
CA VAL A 17 52.89 48.78 -75.28
C VAL A 17 51.63 48.87 -74.42
N ALA A 18 50.47 48.43 -74.92
CA ALA A 18 49.21 48.46 -74.19
C ALA A 18 49.19 47.40 -73.08
N ARG A 19 49.78 46.23 -73.31
CA ARG A 19 49.90 45.16 -72.29
C ARG A 19 50.89 45.51 -71.18
N VAL A 20 52.01 46.15 -71.52
CA VAL A 20 53.03 46.57 -70.53
C VAL A 20 52.46 47.64 -69.59
N ARG A 21 51.72 48.61 -70.13
CA ARG A 21 51.04 49.63 -69.31
C ARG A 21 50.04 49.02 -68.34
N ALA A 22 49.19 48.11 -68.82
CA ALA A 22 48.17 47.45 -67.98
C ALA A 22 48.77 46.49 -66.93
N ALA A 23 49.98 45.96 -67.13
CA ALA A 23 50.68 45.15 -66.13
C ALA A 23 51.31 46.03 -65.03
N LEU A 24 51.92 47.15 -65.41
CA LEU A 24 52.51 48.11 -64.47
C LEU A 24 51.45 48.81 -63.61
N GLU A 25 50.29 49.14 -64.15
CA GLU A 25 49.17 49.71 -63.37
C GLU A 25 48.67 48.76 -62.28
N ARG A 26 48.59 47.45 -62.59
CA ARG A 26 48.23 46.41 -61.62
C ARG A 26 49.32 46.19 -60.56
N GLY A 27 50.59 46.33 -60.93
CA GLY A 27 51.71 46.27 -59.99
C GLY A 27 51.74 47.43 -59.00
N VAL A 28 51.48 48.65 -59.48
CA VAL A 28 51.44 49.86 -58.64
C VAL A 28 50.24 49.85 -57.68
N ALA A 29 49.08 49.33 -58.12
CA ALA A 29 47.92 49.16 -57.24
C ALA A 29 48.16 48.16 -56.10
N ARG A 30 48.90 47.07 -56.34
CA ARG A 30 49.33 46.12 -55.29
C ARG A 30 50.36 46.71 -54.33
N ALA A 31 51.20 47.63 -54.80
CA ALA A 31 52.15 48.32 -53.93
C ALA A 31 51.46 49.34 -53.00
N ALA A 32 50.37 49.98 -53.45
CA ALA A 32 49.60 50.93 -52.65
C ALA A 32 48.80 50.28 -51.50
N SER A 33 48.38 49.01 -51.63
CA SER A 33 47.74 48.27 -50.52
C SER A 33 48.73 47.76 -49.46
N ALA A 34 50.03 47.75 -49.77
CA ALA A 34 51.09 47.37 -48.83
C ALA A 34 51.65 48.56 -48.02
N SER A 35 51.12 49.77 -48.22
CA SER A 35 51.68 51.02 -47.67
C SER A 35 50.80 51.76 -46.66
N LEU A 36 49.90 51.07 -45.95
CA LEU A 36 49.24 51.62 -44.75
C LEU A 36 49.85 50.97 -43.50
N ASP A 37 50.59 51.79 -42.73
CA ASP A 37 51.26 51.57 -41.43
C ASP A 37 52.47 50.62 -41.33
N THR A 38 53.62 51.11 -41.81
CA THR A 38 54.94 50.48 -41.67
C THR A 38 55.56 50.64 -40.28
N GLU A 39 55.14 51.61 -39.45
CA GLU A 39 55.61 51.72 -38.05
C GLU A 39 54.86 50.77 -37.11
N GLY A 40 53.56 50.54 -37.33
CA GLY A 40 52.74 49.67 -36.49
C GLY A 40 53.18 48.21 -36.54
N TYR A 41 53.39 47.68 -37.75
CA TYR A 41 53.91 46.33 -37.96
C TYR A 41 55.33 46.15 -37.40
N ARG A 42 56.22 47.15 -37.55
CA ARG A 42 57.57 47.07 -36.98
C ARG A 42 57.56 46.97 -35.46
N VAL A 43 56.64 47.65 -34.77
CA VAL A 43 56.53 47.56 -33.31
C VAL A 43 55.99 46.19 -32.87
N VAL A 44 54.98 45.67 -33.56
CA VAL A 44 54.42 44.32 -33.30
C VAL A 44 55.47 43.25 -33.60
N ASP A 45 56.12 43.30 -34.75
CA ASP A 45 57.19 42.37 -35.15
C ASP A 45 58.40 42.46 -34.20
N LEU A 46 58.76 43.66 -33.73
CA LEU A 46 59.82 43.85 -32.74
C LEU A 46 59.45 43.24 -31.38
N HIS A 47 58.21 43.40 -30.92
CA HIS A 47 57.77 42.81 -29.65
C HIS A 47 57.66 41.29 -29.77
N LEU A 48 57.16 40.77 -30.88
CA LEU A 48 57.13 39.32 -31.16
C LEU A 48 58.55 38.73 -31.28
N ALA A 49 59.48 39.40 -31.96
CA ALA A 49 60.89 38.97 -32.02
C ALA A 49 61.59 39.02 -30.65
N ARG A 50 61.22 39.96 -29.77
CA ARG A 50 61.71 40.01 -28.39
C ARG A 50 61.13 38.88 -27.52
N VAL A 51 59.88 38.49 -27.77
CA VAL A 51 59.27 37.31 -27.13
C VAL A 51 59.95 36.03 -27.57
N GLU A 52 60.24 35.87 -28.87
CA GLU A 52 60.98 34.71 -29.41
C GLU A 52 62.44 34.62 -28.93
N ALA A 53 63.05 35.77 -28.61
CA ALA A 53 64.43 35.86 -28.14
C ALA A 53 64.59 35.76 -26.62
N SER A 54 63.50 35.74 -25.84
CA SER A 54 63.55 35.65 -24.37
C SER A 54 63.22 34.23 -23.89
N ASP A 55 64.16 33.63 -23.16
CA ASP A 55 64.01 32.29 -22.59
C ASP A 55 63.14 32.29 -21.31
N GLU A 56 62.90 33.44 -20.69
CA GLU A 56 62.18 33.56 -19.41
C GLU A 56 60.68 33.88 -19.59
N SER A 57 59.81 33.08 -18.96
CA SER A 57 58.34 33.20 -19.08
C SER A 57 57.78 34.52 -18.54
N SER A 58 58.41 35.07 -17.50
CA SER A 58 58.06 36.35 -16.88
C SER A 58 58.31 37.53 -17.83
N GLU A 59 59.49 37.56 -18.46
CA GLU A 59 59.87 38.59 -19.44
C GLU A 59 59.00 38.54 -20.70
N ARG A 60 58.71 37.34 -21.22
CA ARG A 60 57.77 37.17 -22.35
C ARG A 60 56.39 37.72 -22.02
N ALA A 61 55.88 37.45 -20.82
CA ALA A 61 54.59 37.97 -20.37
C ALA A 61 54.58 39.50 -20.27
N GLU A 62 55.63 40.15 -19.74
CA GLU A 62 55.74 41.62 -19.69
C GLU A 62 55.79 42.26 -21.08
N ILE A 63 56.53 41.66 -22.02
CA ILE A 63 56.58 42.14 -23.40
C ILE A 63 55.19 42.03 -24.05
N LEU A 64 54.49 40.91 -23.85
CA LEU A 64 53.13 40.71 -24.37
C LEU A 64 52.11 41.67 -23.72
N ARG A 65 52.24 42.02 -22.43
CA ARG A 65 51.40 43.04 -21.77
C ARG A 65 51.56 44.41 -22.43
N SER A 66 52.81 44.87 -22.62
CA SER A 66 53.10 46.15 -23.28
C SER A 66 52.62 46.17 -24.73
N LEU A 67 52.71 45.04 -25.44
CA LEU A 67 52.16 44.89 -26.79
C LEU A 67 50.63 44.98 -26.81
N SER A 68 49.96 44.33 -25.86
CA SER A 68 48.50 44.41 -25.70
C SER A 68 48.03 45.84 -25.45
N GLU A 69 48.71 46.58 -24.56
CA GLU A 69 48.40 47.98 -24.26
C GLU A 69 48.58 48.88 -25.49
N ASN A 70 49.67 48.68 -26.24
CA ASN A 70 49.91 49.43 -27.48
C ASN A 70 48.85 49.15 -28.56
N LEU A 71 48.37 47.90 -28.65
CA LEU A 71 47.28 47.51 -29.56
C LEU A 71 45.94 48.10 -29.10
N GLU A 72 45.67 48.14 -27.81
CA GLU A 72 44.48 48.77 -27.22
C GLU A 72 44.46 50.29 -27.50
N GLU A 73 45.58 51.00 -27.30
CA GLU A 73 45.73 52.44 -27.58
C GLU A 73 45.53 52.79 -29.07
N ARG A 74 45.84 51.85 -29.96
CA ARG A 74 45.67 51.98 -31.41
C ARG A 74 44.27 51.61 -31.90
N GLY A 75 43.39 51.18 -31.00
CA GLY A 75 42.00 50.82 -31.29
C GLY A 75 41.79 49.41 -31.83
N ASP A 76 42.80 48.54 -31.77
CA ASP A 76 42.71 47.13 -32.20
C ASP A 76 42.45 46.21 -30.99
N ALA A 77 41.24 46.33 -30.43
CA ALA A 77 40.83 45.62 -29.20
C ALA A 77 40.81 44.10 -29.36
N ASP A 78 40.50 43.58 -30.56
CA ASP A 78 40.46 42.14 -30.84
C ASP A 78 41.85 41.50 -30.74
N ARG A 79 42.87 42.15 -31.34
CA ARG A 79 44.24 41.67 -31.20
C ARG A 79 44.79 41.93 -29.81
N ALA A 80 44.44 43.07 -29.20
CA ALA A 80 44.84 43.38 -27.83
C ALA A 80 44.36 42.31 -26.83
N LEU A 81 43.13 41.80 -26.98
CA LEU A 81 42.58 40.72 -26.15
C LEU A 81 43.38 39.42 -26.32
N VAL A 82 43.61 38.98 -27.56
CA VAL A 82 44.36 37.74 -27.84
C VAL A 82 45.79 37.82 -27.28
N VAL A 83 46.44 38.97 -27.44
CA VAL A 83 47.79 39.20 -26.90
C VAL A 83 47.79 39.30 -25.36
N ARG A 84 46.75 39.86 -24.74
CA ARG A 84 46.64 39.88 -23.28
C ARG A 84 46.39 38.47 -22.72
N LEU A 85 45.59 37.66 -23.41
CA LEU A 85 45.36 36.26 -23.05
C LEU A 85 46.65 35.44 -23.15
N SER A 86 47.45 35.64 -24.20
CA SER A 86 48.75 34.97 -24.30
C SER A 86 49.73 35.43 -23.22
N ALA A 87 49.75 36.72 -22.89
CA ALA A 87 50.53 37.23 -21.75
C ALA A 87 50.11 36.55 -20.44
N PHE A 88 48.81 36.39 -20.24
CA PHE A 88 48.24 35.77 -19.05
C PHE A 88 48.53 34.26 -18.96
N THR A 89 48.63 33.55 -20.09
CA THR A 89 49.05 32.14 -20.11
C THR A 89 50.53 31.95 -19.82
N GLU A 90 51.38 32.91 -20.22
CA GLU A 90 52.83 32.85 -19.94
C GLU A 90 53.15 33.13 -18.47
N ALA A 91 52.44 34.08 -17.85
CA ALA A 91 52.52 34.34 -16.40
C ALA A 91 51.24 35.00 -15.89
N SER A 92 50.37 34.24 -15.22
CA SER A 92 49.09 34.74 -14.73
C SER A 92 49.27 35.65 -13.50
N THR A 93 48.78 36.88 -13.58
CA THR A 93 48.85 37.86 -12.48
C THR A 93 47.52 38.57 -12.25
N ALA A 94 47.26 39.02 -11.02
CA ALA A 94 46.04 39.76 -10.70
C ALA A 94 45.93 41.09 -11.46
N ALA A 95 47.06 41.69 -11.85
CA ALA A 95 47.11 42.92 -12.64
C ALA A 95 46.50 42.78 -14.04
N ASP A 96 46.42 41.56 -14.58
CA ASP A 96 45.85 41.29 -15.89
C ASP A 96 44.31 41.16 -15.86
N ILE A 97 43.69 41.03 -14.67
CA ILE A 97 42.24 40.81 -14.52
C ILE A 97 41.43 42.01 -15.03
N ASP A 98 41.77 43.23 -14.58
CA ASP A 98 41.03 44.45 -14.97
C ASP A 98 41.15 44.74 -16.48
N PRO A 99 42.36 44.69 -17.10
CA PRO A 99 42.49 44.78 -18.55
C PRO A 99 41.74 43.70 -19.34
N LEU A 100 41.77 42.44 -18.90
CA LEU A 100 41.08 41.34 -19.58
C LEU A 100 39.56 41.51 -19.54
N LEU A 101 38.99 41.85 -18.37
CA LEU A 101 37.55 42.11 -18.23
C LEU A 101 37.11 43.32 -19.07
N ARG A 102 37.95 44.37 -19.15
CA ARG A 102 37.69 45.55 -19.99
C ARG A 102 37.74 45.21 -21.48
N LEU A 103 38.77 44.51 -21.95
CA LEU A 103 38.93 44.11 -23.36
C LEU A 103 37.85 43.12 -23.81
N ALA A 104 37.48 42.17 -22.97
CA ALA A 104 36.35 41.27 -23.23
C ALA A 104 35.02 42.03 -23.31
N ARG A 105 34.82 43.08 -22.50
CA ARG A 105 33.63 43.94 -22.60
C ARG A 105 33.57 44.74 -23.90
N LEU A 106 34.71 45.22 -24.40
CA LEU A 106 34.79 45.97 -25.66
C LEU A 106 34.60 45.08 -26.90
N THR A 107 35.03 43.82 -26.83
CA THR A 107 34.98 42.85 -27.94
C THR A 107 33.77 41.91 -27.85
N ASP A 108 33.05 41.92 -26.73
CA ASP A 108 31.99 40.97 -26.35
C ASP A 108 32.42 39.49 -26.34
N ARG A 109 33.73 39.22 -26.20
CA ARG A 109 34.32 37.87 -26.22
C ARG A 109 34.55 37.32 -24.81
N TRP A 110 33.47 37.13 -24.07
CA TRP A 110 33.51 36.64 -22.67
C TRP A 110 33.94 35.17 -22.53
N ALA A 111 33.59 34.32 -23.51
CA ALA A 111 33.88 32.89 -23.47
C ALA A 111 35.38 32.54 -23.57
N GLU A 112 36.21 33.50 -23.99
CA GLU A 112 37.66 33.32 -24.13
C GLU A 112 38.43 33.69 -22.87
N LEU A 113 37.76 34.29 -21.89
CA LEU A 113 38.38 34.63 -20.63
C LEU A 113 38.62 33.36 -19.80
N PRO A 114 39.82 33.18 -19.23
CA PRO A 114 40.11 32.08 -18.31
C PRO A 114 39.57 32.43 -16.92
N LEU A 115 38.24 32.51 -16.80
CA LEU A 115 37.54 33.03 -15.62
C LEU A 115 37.86 32.22 -14.35
N ASP A 116 38.10 30.91 -14.44
CA ASP A 116 38.48 30.07 -13.31
C ASP A 116 39.82 30.49 -12.68
N THR A 117 40.84 30.72 -13.51
CA THR A 117 42.17 31.12 -13.02
C THR A 117 42.18 32.58 -12.59
N MET A 118 41.43 33.45 -13.26
CA MET A 118 41.20 34.83 -12.82
C MET A 118 40.53 34.86 -11.43
N ASN A 119 39.55 33.98 -11.17
CA ASN A 119 38.78 33.98 -9.91
C ASN A 119 39.63 33.51 -8.73
N ALA A 120 40.59 32.62 -8.99
CA ALA A 120 41.57 32.12 -8.04
C ALA A 120 42.67 33.15 -7.69
N LEU A 121 42.92 34.12 -8.57
CA LEU A 121 43.93 35.17 -8.38
C LEU A 121 43.42 36.39 -7.59
N VAL A 122 42.11 36.51 -7.37
CA VAL A 122 41.52 37.61 -6.59
C VAL A 122 41.71 37.36 -5.09
N ASP A 123 42.57 38.16 -4.46
CA ASP A 123 42.66 38.27 -3.00
C ASP A 123 41.50 39.15 -2.48
N ILE A 124 40.73 38.62 -1.54
CA ILE A 124 39.55 39.26 -0.94
C ILE A 124 39.95 40.51 -0.12
N ASN A 125 41.20 40.59 0.33
CA ASN A 125 41.72 41.73 1.11
C ASN A 125 42.14 42.93 0.24
N ASP A 126 42.10 42.82 -1.08
CA ASP A 126 42.41 43.93 -1.99
C ASP A 126 41.24 44.91 -2.10
N ASP A 127 41.52 46.22 -2.08
CA ASP A 127 40.52 47.30 -2.15
C ASP A 127 39.69 47.23 -3.46
N GLY A 128 40.27 46.66 -4.53
CA GLY A 128 39.59 46.43 -5.82
C GLY A 128 38.80 45.12 -5.94
N ALA A 129 38.91 44.20 -4.97
CA ALA A 129 38.43 42.82 -5.11
C ALA A 129 36.92 42.71 -5.33
N ALA A 130 36.11 43.49 -4.60
CA ALA A 130 34.65 43.50 -4.75
C ALA A 130 34.22 43.95 -6.16
N GLY A 131 34.92 44.93 -6.75
CA GLY A 131 34.65 45.39 -8.11
C GLY A 131 34.99 44.34 -9.16
N ARG A 132 36.13 43.64 -8.99
CA ARG A 132 36.53 42.55 -9.89
C ARG A 132 35.59 41.37 -9.81
N LEU A 133 35.22 40.92 -8.60
CA LEU A 133 34.28 39.82 -8.40
C LEU A 133 32.91 40.12 -9.01
N THR A 134 32.43 41.36 -8.91
CA THR A 134 31.16 41.78 -9.55
C THR A 134 31.25 41.68 -11.08
N ALA A 135 32.33 42.22 -11.68
CA ALA A 135 32.54 42.14 -13.12
C ALA A 135 32.77 40.70 -13.62
N MET A 136 33.35 39.83 -12.79
CA MET A 136 33.47 38.40 -13.07
C MET A 136 32.13 37.67 -12.95
N ALA A 137 31.26 38.06 -12.01
CA ALA A 137 29.90 37.53 -11.93
C ALA A 137 29.10 37.85 -13.21
N GLU A 138 29.23 39.08 -13.74
CA GLU A 138 28.66 39.46 -15.05
C GLU A 138 29.20 38.56 -16.17
N ALA A 139 30.52 38.31 -16.19
CA ALA A 139 31.15 37.48 -17.20
C ALA A 139 30.63 36.03 -17.14
N TRP A 140 30.55 35.43 -15.94
CA TRP A 140 30.00 34.09 -15.74
C TRP A 140 28.52 34.00 -16.12
N GLN A 141 27.74 35.07 -15.89
CA GLN A 141 26.34 35.12 -16.30
C GLN A 141 26.19 35.14 -17.82
N ARG A 142 27.06 35.87 -18.55
CA ARG A 142 27.06 35.89 -20.03
C ARG A 142 27.51 34.58 -20.67
N VAL A 143 28.30 33.78 -19.95
CA VAL A 143 28.74 32.45 -20.39
C VAL A 143 27.76 31.35 -19.94
N GLU A 144 26.57 31.73 -19.43
CA GLU A 144 25.51 30.81 -18.99
C GLU A 144 25.97 29.85 -17.88
N ARG A 145 26.83 30.33 -16.98
CA ARG A 145 27.35 29.61 -15.82
C ARG A 145 26.87 30.27 -14.51
N PRO A 146 25.56 30.22 -14.19
CA PRO A 146 24.97 31.07 -13.17
C PRO A 146 25.39 30.73 -11.73
N TYR A 147 25.77 29.47 -11.44
CA TYR A 147 26.31 29.11 -10.12
C TYR A 147 27.69 29.71 -9.85
N TYR A 148 28.53 29.86 -10.88
CA TYR A 148 29.83 30.53 -10.74
C TYR A 148 29.67 32.04 -10.58
N ALA A 149 28.65 32.62 -11.22
CA ALA A 149 28.27 34.01 -10.97
C ALA A 149 27.80 34.21 -9.52
N ALA A 150 26.99 33.30 -8.99
CA ALA A 150 26.54 33.33 -7.61
C ALA A 150 27.71 33.19 -6.60
N ASP A 151 28.69 32.31 -6.84
CA ASP A 151 29.90 32.19 -6.02
C ASP A 151 30.69 33.51 -5.95
N CYS A 152 30.87 34.18 -7.09
CA CYS A 152 31.51 35.49 -7.13
C CYS A 152 30.74 36.54 -6.30
N LEU A 153 29.40 36.55 -6.37
CA LEU A 153 28.57 37.48 -5.61
C LEU A 153 28.54 37.17 -4.10
N GLU A 154 28.57 35.89 -3.70
CA GLU A 154 28.72 35.50 -2.28
C GLU A 154 30.06 35.99 -1.72
N ARG A 155 31.14 35.89 -2.51
CA ARG A 155 32.45 36.47 -2.15
C ARG A 155 32.41 37.99 -2.06
N VAL A 156 31.60 38.68 -2.87
CA VAL A 156 31.35 40.13 -2.72
C VAL A 156 30.71 40.42 -1.37
N LEU A 157 29.72 39.63 -0.94
CA LEU A 157 29.07 39.80 0.37
C LEU A 157 30.00 39.51 1.55
N LEU A 158 31.05 38.69 1.39
CA LEU A 158 32.10 38.55 2.41
C LEU A 158 32.90 39.84 2.63
N ILE A 159 33.08 40.66 1.57
CA ILE A 159 33.80 41.94 1.64
C ILE A 159 32.87 43.07 2.05
N LYS A 160 31.68 43.11 1.44
CA LYS A 160 30.63 44.13 1.64
C LYS A 160 29.32 43.43 1.97
N PRO A 161 29.07 43.07 3.25
CA PRO A 161 27.86 42.32 3.64
C PRO A 161 26.54 43.04 3.36
N ALA A 162 26.56 44.37 3.25
CA ALA A 162 25.41 45.22 2.94
C ALA A 162 25.35 45.66 1.47
N ASP A 163 26.07 45.00 0.56
CA ASP A 163 26.01 45.33 -0.87
C ASP A 163 24.63 45.00 -1.44
N ALA A 164 23.89 46.04 -1.83
CA ALA A 164 22.51 45.89 -2.29
C ALA A 164 22.41 45.11 -3.61
N HIS A 165 23.36 45.33 -4.53
CA HIS A 165 23.34 44.69 -5.84
C HIS A 165 23.61 43.18 -5.73
N ALA A 166 24.60 42.79 -4.94
CA ALA A 166 24.91 41.38 -4.71
C ALA A 166 23.77 40.64 -4.01
N ASN A 167 23.14 41.26 -3.00
CA ASN A 167 21.97 40.68 -2.32
C ASN A 167 20.77 40.50 -3.26
N GLU A 168 20.43 41.51 -4.07
CA GLU A 168 19.32 41.43 -5.04
C GLU A 168 19.59 40.38 -6.13
N ALA A 169 20.80 40.33 -6.67
CA ALA A 169 21.18 39.38 -7.72
C ALA A 169 21.18 37.94 -7.22
N LEU A 170 21.68 37.69 -6.00
CA LEU A 170 21.63 36.37 -5.37
C LEU A 170 20.21 35.96 -4.98
N GLU A 171 19.39 36.89 -4.48
CA GLU A 171 17.98 36.64 -4.18
C GLU A 171 17.23 36.19 -5.44
N LEU A 172 17.36 36.93 -6.55
CA LEU A 172 16.75 36.57 -7.83
C LEU A 172 17.24 35.20 -8.32
N PHE A 173 18.54 34.93 -8.19
CA PHE A 173 19.14 33.66 -8.59
C PHE A 173 18.56 32.49 -7.77
N TYR A 174 18.64 32.54 -6.44
CA TYR A 174 18.16 31.44 -5.59
C TYR A 174 16.65 31.22 -5.71
N ARG A 175 15.85 32.29 -5.92
CA ARG A 175 14.42 32.17 -6.26
C ARG A 175 14.19 31.46 -7.59
N SER A 176 15.00 31.77 -8.61
CA SER A 176 14.84 31.18 -9.96
C SER A 176 15.22 29.69 -10.01
N VAL A 177 16.16 29.26 -9.17
CA VAL A 177 16.64 27.87 -9.11
C VAL A 177 15.83 27.03 -8.12
N GLY A 178 15.09 27.66 -7.19
CA GLY A 178 14.32 26.97 -6.16
C GLY A 178 15.17 26.52 -4.97
N GLU A 179 16.32 27.15 -4.74
CA GLU A 179 17.21 26.87 -3.60
C GLU A 179 16.74 27.65 -2.36
N TRP A 180 15.54 27.32 -1.88
CA TRP A 180 14.85 28.03 -0.80
C TRP A 180 15.63 28.08 0.54
N PRO A 181 16.31 27.01 0.99
CA PRO A 181 17.09 27.06 2.23
C PRO A 181 18.27 28.04 2.17
N VAL A 182 18.94 28.13 1.02
CA VAL A 182 20.08 29.05 0.82
C VAL A 182 19.59 30.50 0.73
N LEU A 183 18.43 30.72 0.10
CA LEU A 183 17.77 32.02 0.09
C LEU A 183 17.41 32.49 1.51
N ILE A 184 16.91 31.60 2.36
CA ILE A 184 16.58 31.91 3.76
C ILE A 184 17.84 32.31 4.54
N ASP A 185 18.96 31.59 4.37
CA ASP A 185 20.24 31.94 4.99
C ASP A 185 20.74 33.32 4.52
N LEU A 186 20.70 33.59 3.20
CA LEU A 186 21.05 34.88 2.62
C LEU A 186 20.21 36.03 3.21
N LEU A 187 18.89 35.89 3.22
CA LEU A 187 17.97 36.89 3.77
C LEU A 187 18.20 37.07 5.28
N SER A 188 18.47 35.99 6.01
CA SER A 188 18.78 36.03 7.45
C SER A 188 20.07 36.79 7.72
N ARG A 189 21.15 36.51 6.97
CA ARG A 189 22.42 37.26 7.04
C ARG A 189 22.21 38.73 6.71
N HIS A 190 21.44 39.03 5.66
CA HIS A 190 21.12 40.41 5.29
C HIS A 190 20.39 41.17 6.41
N THR A 191 19.48 40.52 7.15
CA THR A 191 18.78 41.15 8.30
C THR A 191 19.70 41.59 9.43
N LEU A 192 20.90 41.00 9.57
CA LEU A 192 21.89 41.39 10.59
C LEU A 192 22.59 42.71 10.27
N HIS A 193 22.61 43.08 8.99
CA HIS A 193 23.30 44.28 8.50
C HIS A 193 22.35 45.45 8.21
N LEU A 194 21.04 45.19 8.16
CA LEU A 194 20.02 46.23 8.12
C LEU A 194 19.93 46.94 9.49
N THR A 195 19.89 48.27 9.48
CA THR A 195 19.80 49.10 10.70
C THR A 195 18.37 49.55 11.02
N ASP A 196 17.46 49.44 10.05
CA ASP A 196 16.04 49.78 10.21
C ASP A 196 15.23 48.53 10.57
N ASP A 197 14.68 48.50 11.78
CA ASP A 197 13.87 47.38 12.27
C ASP A 197 12.64 47.11 11.39
N LYS A 198 12.13 48.12 10.67
CA LYS A 198 11.04 47.91 9.70
C LYS A 198 11.49 47.10 8.50
N GLN A 199 12.68 47.39 7.97
CA GLN A 199 13.25 46.63 6.86
C GLN A 199 13.62 45.20 7.30
N ARG A 200 14.12 45.05 8.54
CA ARG A 200 14.39 43.73 9.12
C ARG A 200 13.11 42.91 9.29
N ALA A 201 12.03 43.52 9.79
CA ALA A 201 10.74 42.88 9.93
C ALA A 201 10.17 42.45 8.57
N GLU A 202 10.33 43.27 7.53
CA GLU A 202 9.89 42.93 6.17
C GLU A 202 10.64 41.71 5.60
N ARG A 203 11.95 41.63 5.82
CA ARG A 203 12.75 40.46 5.41
C ARG A 203 12.42 39.21 6.21
N MET A 204 12.14 39.34 7.52
CA MET A 204 11.65 38.21 8.33
C MET A 204 10.26 37.75 7.89
N ARG A 205 9.38 38.66 7.45
CA ARG A 205 8.10 38.32 6.82
C ARG A 205 8.29 37.53 5.53
N GLU A 206 9.21 37.95 4.67
CA GLU A 206 9.55 37.21 3.43
C GLU A 206 10.07 35.80 3.72
N ILE A 207 10.95 35.65 4.71
CA ILE A 207 11.44 34.34 5.19
C ILE A 207 10.27 33.47 5.65
N GLY A 208 9.33 34.03 6.44
CA GLY A 208 8.13 33.32 6.89
C GLY A 208 7.24 32.83 5.73
N ILE A 209 7.08 33.65 4.69
CA ILE A 209 6.33 33.26 3.47
C ILE A 209 7.02 32.11 2.73
N ILE A 210 8.35 32.12 2.63
CA ILE A 210 9.11 31.05 1.96
C ILE A 210 8.99 29.74 2.76
N TYR A 211 9.11 29.80 4.09
CA TYR A 211 8.90 28.62 4.95
C TYR A 211 7.47 28.05 4.80
N GLU A 212 6.44 28.90 4.80
CA GLU A 212 5.03 28.48 4.69
C GLU A 212 4.70 27.89 3.30
N ARG A 213 5.12 28.56 2.22
CA ARG A 213 4.69 28.21 0.85
C ARG A 213 5.59 27.21 0.15
N GLU A 214 6.90 27.43 0.20
CA GLU A 214 7.86 26.70 -0.63
C GLU A 214 8.44 25.48 0.10
N LEU A 215 8.61 25.57 1.42
CA LEU A 215 9.16 24.48 2.24
C LEU A 215 8.08 23.67 2.98
N GLY A 216 6.87 24.21 3.12
CA GLY A 216 5.78 23.59 3.89
C GLY A 216 6.12 23.39 5.38
N ASP A 217 7.10 24.14 5.89
CA ASP A 217 7.54 24.10 7.29
C ASP A 217 6.77 25.16 8.08
N ASP A 218 5.59 24.76 8.55
CA ASP A 218 4.69 25.64 9.30
C ASP A 218 5.30 26.14 10.61
N ALA A 219 6.18 25.36 11.25
CA ALA A 219 6.84 25.72 12.49
C ALA A 219 7.92 26.79 12.26
N GLY A 220 8.78 26.58 11.25
CA GLY A 220 9.77 27.58 10.83
C GLY A 220 9.13 28.88 10.34
N ALA A 221 8.01 28.79 9.63
CA ALA A 221 7.23 29.96 9.21
C ALA A 221 6.70 30.75 10.41
N LEU A 222 6.10 30.07 11.39
CA LEU A 222 5.58 30.69 12.60
C LEU A 222 6.67 31.44 13.38
N ASP A 223 7.85 30.84 13.52
CA ASP A 223 8.99 31.48 14.20
C ASP A 223 9.49 32.73 13.46
N ALA A 224 9.59 32.68 12.13
CA ALA A 224 9.97 33.85 11.33
C ALA A 224 8.94 34.99 11.43
N PHE A 225 7.65 34.68 11.42
CA PHE A 225 6.60 35.68 11.62
C PHE A 225 6.58 36.25 13.05
N ARG A 226 6.88 35.44 14.08
CA ARG A 226 7.05 35.93 15.46
C ARG A 226 8.20 36.94 15.57
N GLU A 227 9.35 36.64 14.95
CA GLU A 227 10.47 37.58 14.92
C GLU A 227 10.11 38.86 14.14
N ALA A 228 9.36 38.75 13.03
CA ALA A 228 8.84 39.91 12.32
C ALA A 228 7.92 40.78 13.21
N ASP A 229 7.01 40.17 13.98
CA ASP A 229 6.10 40.90 14.89
C ASP A 229 6.84 41.52 16.09
N LYS A 230 7.89 40.86 16.60
CA LYS A 230 8.76 41.43 17.66
C LYS A 230 9.49 42.68 17.17
N LEU A 231 9.98 42.67 15.93
CA LEU A 231 10.74 43.78 15.33
C LEU A 231 9.83 44.95 14.95
N ALA A 232 8.66 44.66 14.36
CA ALA A 232 7.68 45.67 13.97
C ALA A 232 6.26 45.20 14.28
N ALA A 233 5.83 45.44 15.52
CA ALA A 233 4.49 45.08 15.96
C ALA A 233 3.41 45.82 15.16
N GLY A 234 2.35 45.09 14.80
CA GLY A 234 1.16 45.68 14.20
C GLY A 234 1.11 45.63 12.67
N ASN A 235 1.86 44.73 12.05
CA ASN A 235 1.66 44.37 10.65
C ASN A 235 0.48 43.38 10.54
N PRO A 236 -0.61 43.71 9.83
CA PRO A 236 -1.79 42.86 9.74
C PRO A 236 -1.52 41.53 9.04
N ASP A 237 -0.65 41.50 8.03
CA ASP A 237 -0.32 40.28 7.28
C ASP A 237 0.41 39.26 8.18
N VAL A 238 1.32 39.77 9.03
CA VAL A 238 2.09 38.95 9.98
C VAL A 238 1.18 38.38 11.05
N LEU A 239 0.25 39.18 11.59
CA LEU A 239 -0.70 38.72 12.61
C LEU A 239 -1.72 37.70 12.06
N ASP A 240 -2.21 37.87 10.82
CA ASP A 240 -3.06 36.85 10.18
C ASP A 240 -2.26 35.55 9.95
N ALA A 241 -1.01 35.64 9.47
CA ALA A 241 -0.15 34.47 9.30
C ALA A 241 0.11 33.72 10.62
N ILE A 242 0.48 34.44 11.70
CA ILE A 242 0.66 33.86 13.04
C ILE A 242 -0.63 33.15 13.50
N SER A 243 -1.79 33.79 13.33
CA SER A 243 -3.06 33.20 13.77
C SER A 243 -3.41 31.89 13.07
N ARG A 244 -3.10 31.75 11.78
CA ARG A 244 -3.38 30.54 11.01
C ARG A 244 -2.35 29.45 11.32
N LEU A 245 -1.07 29.81 11.38
CA LEU A 245 0.03 28.86 11.54
C LEU A 245 0.11 28.32 12.97
N ALA A 246 -0.17 29.13 13.98
CA ALA A 246 -0.20 28.67 15.37
C ALA A 246 -1.20 27.52 15.59
N VAL A 247 -2.40 27.62 14.99
CA VAL A 247 -3.41 26.54 15.00
C VAL A 247 -2.92 25.29 14.26
N LYS A 248 -2.29 25.47 13.09
CA LYS A 248 -1.82 24.37 12.25
C LYS A 248 -0.65 23.58 12.89
N VAL A 249 0.25 24.26 13.59
CA VAL A 249 1.40 23.67 14.27
C VAL A 249 1.00 23.01 15.62
N GLY A 250 -0.19 23.32 16.15
CA GLY A 250 -0.65 22.79 17.44
C GLY A 250 0.02 23.47 18.64
N VAL A 251 0.46 24.72 18.47
CA VAL A 251 0.87 25.60 19.57
C VAL A 251 -0.39 26.02 20.34
N PRO A 252 -0.32 26.37 21.65
CA PRO A 252 -1.51 26.75 22.40
C PRO A 252 -2.35 27.80 21.67
N ASP A 253 -3.63 27.51 21.46
CA ASP A 253 -4.54 28.36 20.68
C ASP A 253 -4.67 29.78 21.25
N GLU A 254 -4.26 30.00 22.50
CA GLU A 254 -4.12 31.33 23.11
C GLU A 254 -3.30 32.29 22.24
N GLU A 255 -2.19 31.83 21.63
CA GLU A 255 -1.35 32.69 20.79
C GLU A 255 -2.06 33.09 19.48
N ALA A 256 -2.78 32.14 18.87
CA ALA A 256 -3.58 32.41 17.69
C ALA A 256 -4.73 33.39 18.00
N ILE A 257 -5.38 33.23 19.15
CA ILE A 257 -6.44 34.12 19.63
C ILE A 257 -5.86 35.52 19.93
N ASP A 258 -4.72 35.62 20.61
CA ASP A 258 -4.03 36.87 20.90
C ASP A 258 -3.65 37.62 19.61
N ALA A 259 -3.11 36.91 18.62
CA ALA A 259 -2.78 37.48 17.32
C ALA A 259 -4.03 38.02 16.60
N LEU A 260 -5.16 37.29 16.63
CA LEU A 260 -6.43 37.77 16.08
C LEU A 260 -7.01 38.95 16.85
N GLU A 261 -6.91 38.99 18.18
CA GLU A 261 -7.36 40.14 18.97
C GLU A 261 -6.54 41.40 18.69
N ARG A 262 -5.21 41.25 18.50
CA ARG A 262 -4.33 42.35 18.07
C ARG A 262 -4.65 42.79 16.64
N LEU A 263 -4.90 41.85 15.73
CA LEU A 263 -5.34 42.14 14.36
C LEU A 263 -6.68 42.91 14.35
N ALA A 264 -7.62 42.50 15.19
CA ALA A 264 -8.89 43.18 15.38
C ALA A 264 -8.71 44.61 15.94
N ALA A 265 -7.75 44.83 16.84
CA ALA A 265 -7.44 46.17 17.36
C ALA A 265 -6.86 47.12 16.28
N LEU A 266 -6.19 46.58 15.26
CA LEU A 266 -5.65 47.34 14.13
C LEU A 266 -6.70 47.64 13.06
N ALA A 267 -7.78 46.84 13.00
CA ALA A 267 -8.88 47.05 12.08
C ALA A 267 -9.64 48.35 12.43
N LYS A 268 -9.59 49.32 11.51
CA LYS A 268 -10.23 50.63 11.68
C LYS A 268 -11.73 50.58 11.45
N ALA A 269 -12.17 49.76 10.50
CA ALA A 269 -13.58 49.58 10.21
C ALA A 269 -14.21 48.62 11.25
N PRO A 270 -15.33 49.00 11.90
CA PRO A 270 -15.96 48.15 12.89
C PRO A 270 -16.44 46.81 12.29
N GLN A 271 -16.84 46.79 11.02
CA GLN A 271 -17.23 45.55 10.32
C GLN A 271 -16.06 44.60 10.10
N GLU A 272 -14.88 45.11 9.71
CA GLU A 272 -13.68 44.28 9.57
C GLU A 272 -13.20 43.76 10.92
N ARG A 273 -13.26 44.62 11.96
CA ARG A 273 -12.96 44.23 13.34
C ARG A 273 -13.88 43.11 13.82
N ALA A 274 -15.18 43.20 13.55
CA ALA A 274 -16.15 42.18 13.92
C ALA A 274 -15.85 40.81 13.27
N LYS A 275 -15.43 40.79 11.99
CA LYS A 275 -15.03 39.55 11.30
C LYS A 275 -13.82 38.88 11.94
N VAL A 276 -12.79 39.66 12.28
CA VAL A 276 -11.59 39.13 12.94
C VAL A 276 -11.91 38.66 14.37
N LEU A 277 -12.70 39.42 15.13
CA LEU A 277 -13.18 39.00 16.45
C LEU A 277 -14.03 37.72 16.39
N CYS A 278 -14.83 37.54 15.34
CA CYS A 278 -15.60 36.32 15.11
C CYS A 278 -14.68 35.12 14.89
N ARG A 279 -13.63 35.25 14.07
CA ARG A 279 -12.61 34.19 13.90
C ARG A 279 -11.92 33.87 15.23
N ALA A 280 -11.55 34.87 16.02
CA ALA A 280 -10.97 34.68 17.35
C ALA A 280 -11.93 33.94 18.30
N ALA A 281 -13.20 34.30 18.29
CA ALA A 281 -14.23 33.70 19.12
C ALA A 281 -14.52 32.23 18.77
N GLN A 282 -14.54 31.90 17.46
CA GLN A 282 -14.70 30.54 16.97
C GLN A 282 -13.56 29.62 17.43
N LEU A 283 -12.33 30.13 17.44
CA LEU A 283 -11.17 29.39 17.93
C LEU A 283 -11.22 29.25 19.46
N ALA A 284 -11.50 30.35 20.17
CA ALA A 284 -11.63 30.36 21.63
C ALA A 284 -12.71 29.39 22.12
N ARG A 285 -13.79 29.17 21.35
CA ARG A 285 -14.88 28.24 21.72
C ARG A 285 -14.39 26.83 22.02
N LEU A 286 -13.29 26.39 21.43
CA LEU A 286 -12.79 25.03 21.62
C LEU A 286 -12.15 24.81 23.00
N TYR A 287 -11.73 25.88 23.69
CA TYR A 287 -10.88 25.77 24.88
C TYR A 287 -11.28 26.70 26.03
N ASP A 288 -11.74 27.91 25.72
CA ASP A 288 -12.18 28.92 26.69
C ASP A 288 -13.51 29.54 26.27
N TYR A 289 -14.56 28.93 26.78
CA TYR A 289 -15.94 29.34 26.60
C TYR A 289 -16.29 30.75 27.11
N ASP A 290 -15.58 31.27 28.11
CA ASP A 290 -15.82 32.60 28.68
C ASP A 290 -15.13 33.68 27.86
N ARG A 291 -13.93 33.38 27.34
CA ARG A 291 -13.25 34.23 26.36
C ARG A 291 -14.01 34.25 25.04
N ALA A 292 -14.45 33.10 24.53
CA ALA A 292 -15.27 33.01 23.32
C ALA A 292 -16.55 33.83 23.42
N GLN A 293 -17.25 33.74 24.56
CA GLN A 293 -18.46 34.53 24.80
C GLN A 293 -18.17 36.04 24.75
N ARG A 294 -17.13 36.52 25.46
CA ARG A 294 -16.72 37.93 25.42
C ARG A 294 -16.37 38.40 24.01
N LEU A 295 -15.71 37.56 23.22
CA LEU A 295 -15.32 37.86 21.84
C LEU A 295 -16.52 37.93 20.89
N PHE A 296 -17.47 36.98 20.98
CA PHE A 296 -18.72 37.02 20.21
C PHE A 296 -19.59 38.22 20.60
N GLU A 297 -19.67 38.59 21.88
CA GLU A 297 -20.38 39.79 22.35
C GLU A 297 -19.76 41.07 21.77
N ARG A 298 -18.42 41.18 21.76
CA ARG A 298 -17.70 42.30 21.13
C ARG A 298 -17.92 42.33 19.62
N ALA A 299 -17.78 41.19 18.93
CA ALA A 299 -18.02 41.09 17.49
C ALA A 299 -19.43 41.55 17.11
N ARG A 300 -20.45 41.15 17.88
CA ARG A 300 -21.85 41.56 17.69
C ARG A 300 -22.14 43.01 18.08
N THR A 301 -21.30 43.60 18.92
CA THR A 301 -21.42 45.03 19.27
C THR A 301 -20.85 45.89 18.13
N ASP A 302 -19.73 45.46 17.55
CA ASP A 302 -19.09 46.14 16.42
C ASP A 302 -19.87 45.98 15.11
N ASP A 303 -20.36 44.77 14.84
CA ASP A 303 -21.26 44.49 13.72
C ASP A 303 -22.43 43.61 14.18
N PRO A 304 -23.57 44.24 14.55
CA PRO A 304 -24.79 43.53 14.91
C PRO A 304 -25.36 42.65 13.78
N ASP A 305 -25.03 42.94 12.53
CA ASP A 305 -25.63 42.29 11.36
C ASP A 305 -24.69 41.24 10.74
N LEU A 306 -23.54 40.96 11.38
CA LEU A 306 -22.63 39.90 10.97
C LEU A 306 -23.22 38.51 11.27
N THR A 307 -23.64 37.81 10.22
CA THR A 307 -24.26 36.48 10.29
C THR A 307 -23.34 35.44 10.94
N GLU A 308 -22.09 35.37 10.49
CA GLU A 308 -21.09 34.41 10.98
C GLU A 308 -20.87 34.50 12.49
N ALA A 309 -20.92 35.71 13.05
CA ALA A 309 -20.77 35.96 14.48
C ALA A 309 -22.00 35.51 15.27
N LEU A 310 -23.21 35.71 14.72
CA LEU A 310 -24.42 35.21 15.36
C LEU A 310 -24.48 33.68 15.32
N ASP A 311 -24.24 33.08 14.15
CA ASP A 311 -24.27 31.63 13.94
C ASP A 311 -23.22 30.92 14.81
N GLY A 312 -22.00 31.46 14.85
CA GLY A 312 -20.92 30.97 15.71
C GLY A 312 -21.27 31.04 17.20
N PHE A 313 -21.94 32.11 17.63
CA PHE A 313 -22.35 32.30 19.03
C PHE A 313 -23.50 31.38 19.43
N VAL A 314 -24.46 31.16 18.52
CA VAL A 314 -25.54 30.18 18.69
C VAL A 314 -24.97 28.79 18.88
N GLN A 315 -23.97 28.41 18.08
CA GLN A 315 -23.30 27.13 18.22
C GLN A 315 -22.48 27.05 19.53
N LEU A 316 -21.85 28.13 20.01
CA LEU A 316 -21.24 28.16 21.35
C LEU A 316 -22.25 27.84 22.46
N HIS A 317 -23.44 28.44 22.41
CA HIS A 317 -24.49 28.14 23.39
C HIS A 317 -25.03 26.72 23.24
N ARG A 318 -25.12 26.18 22.02
CA ARG A 318 -25.44 24.77 21.79
C ARG A 318 -24.39 23.84 22.42
N ASP A 319 -23.11 24.13 22.24
CA ASP A 319 -22.00 23.34 22.79
C ASP A 319 -22.01 23.37 24.35
N LYS A 320 -22.41 24.51 24.94
CA LYS A 320 -22.66 24.64 26.40
C LYS A 320 -23.93 23.92 26.89
N GLY A 321 -24.74 23.33 26.00
CA GLY A 321 -26.06 22.79 26.33
C GLY A 321 -27.13 23.85 26.65
N GLN A 322 -26.81 25.11 26.42
CA GLN A 322 -27.63 26.29 26.67
C GLN A 322 -28.51 26.60 25.46
N LEU A 323 -29.35 25.62 25.08
CA LEU A 323 -30.21 25.73 23.90
C LEU A 323 -31.25 26.86 24.03
N ALA A 324 -31.66 27.21 25.25
CA ALA A 324 -32.59 28.30 25.49
C ALA A 324 -31.97 29.66 25.13
N GLU A 325 -30.70 29.86 25.49
CA GLU A 325 -29.91 31.04 25.16
C GLU A 325 -29.63 31.12 23.66
N ALA A 326 -29.36 29.98 23.01
CA ALA A 326 -29.22 29.90 21.55
C ALA A 326 -30.50 30.34 20.82
N VAL A 327 -31.68 29.88 21.27
CA VAL A 327 -32.99 30.33 20.76
C VAL A 327 -33.15 31.84 20.97
N VAL A 328 -32.83 32.34 22.17
CA VAL A 328 -32.91 33.78 22.46
C VAL A 328 -32.03 34.58 21.49
N LEU A 329 -30.80 34.14 21.22
CA LEU A 329 -29.89 34.81 20.30
C LEU A 329 -30.41 34.86 18.86
N LEU A 330 -30.92 33.74 18.35
CA LEU A 330 -31.53 33.66 17.02
C LEU A 330 -32.76 34.55 16.89
N LEU A 331 -33.63 34.58 17.90
CA LEU A 331 -34.80 35.45 17.91
C LEU A 331 -34.43 36.94 17.93
N HIS A 332 -33.42 37.31 18.73
CA HIS A 332 -32.91 38.69 18.73
C HIS A 332 -32.27 39.07 17.40
N GLY A 333 -31.56 38.14 16.74
CA GLY A 333 -31.02 38.34 15.38
C GLY A 333 -32.13 38.51 14.33
N ALA A 334 -33.13 37.62 14.35
CA ALA A 334 -34.28 37.62 13.46
C ALA A 334 -35.18 38.87 13.61
N ALA A 335 -35.16 39.50 14.79
CA ALA A 335 -35.88 40.75 15.05
C ALA A 335 -35.19 41.99 14.45
N ARG A 336 -33.94 41.90 14.01
CA ARG A 336 -33.18 43.06 13.50
C ARG A 336 -33.59 43.44 12.07
N PRO A 337 -33.77 44.74 11.77
CA PRO A 337 -34.12 45.20 10.42
C PRO A 337 -33.06 44.91 9.36
N GLY A 338 -31.77 44.85 9.72
CA GLY A 338 -30.68 44.53 8.78
C GLY A 338 -30.68 43.07 8.31
N MET A 339 -31.37 42.18 9.05
CA MET A 339 -31.30 40.73 8.89
C MET A 339 -32.55 40.12 8.27
N ILE A 340 -33.28 40.89 7.47
CA ILE A 340 -34.54 40.43 6.83
C ILE A 340 -34.32 39.17 5.98
N LYS A 341 -33.15 39.06 5.32
CA LYS A 341 -32.83 37.90 4.46
C LYS A 341 -32.65 36.61 5.27
N GLU A 342 -31.97 36.68 6.40
CA GLU A 342 -31.69 35.51 7.24
C GLU A 342 -32.79 35.24 8.27
N LYS A 343 -33.70 36.21 8.48
CA LYS A 343 -34.80 36.13 9.45
C LYS A 343 -35.56 34.80 9.37
N SER A 344 -35.93 34.37 8.16
CA SER A 344 -36.66 33.12 7.99
C SER A 344 -35.81 31.91 8.37
N ARG A 345 -34.54 31.84 7.94
CA ARG A 345 -33.60 30.76 8.29
C ARG A 345 -33.41 30.65 9.80
N TRP A 346 -33.10 31.75 10.48
CA TRP A 346 -32.86 31.73 11.92
C TRP A 346 -34.10 31.39 12.75
N LEU A 347 -35.30 31.76 12.28
CA LEU A 347 -36.54 31.32 12.90
C LEU A 347 -36.75 29.80 12.73
N THR A 348 -36.37 29.23 11.59
CA THR A 348 -36.35 27.78 11.34
C THR A 348 -35.36 27.06 12.26
N ASP A 349 -34.13 27.57 12.39
CA ASP A 349 -33.12 27.00 13.28
C ASP A 349 -33.55 27.07 14.75
N ALA A 350 -34.10 28.21 15.17
CA ALA A 350 -34.64 28.40 16.52
C ALA A 350 -35.79 27.45 16.81
N ALA A 351 -36.67 27.23 15.82
CA ALA A 351 -37.74 26.25 15.92
C ALA A 351 -37.20 24.82 16.06
N GLY A 352 -36.18 24.45 15.29
CA GLY A 352 -35.51 23.15 15.40
C GLY A 352 -34.90 22.92 16.78
N TYR A 353 -34.25 23.94 17.36
CA TYR A 353 -33.76 23.86 18.74
C TYR A 353 -34.89 23.78 19.77
N CYS A 354 -36.04 24.42 19.53
CA CYS A 354 -37.24 24.23 20.36
C CYS A 354 -37.78 22.80 20.27
N VAL A 355 -37.78 22.15 19.09
CA VAL A 355 -38.14 20.72 18.95
C VAL A 355 -37.18 19.85 19.78
N ALA A 356 -35.88 20.12 19.71
CA ALA A 356 -34.87 19.37 20.48
C ALA A 356 -35.02 19.57 22.00
N LEU A 357 -35.48 20.74 22.44
CA LEU A 357 -35.85 21.03 23.84
C LEU A 357 -37.19 20.40 24.26
N GLY A 358 -37.91 19.73 23.35
CA GLY A 358 -39.23 19.16 23.58
C GLY A 358 -40.38 20.17 23.57
N ASP A 359 -40.10 21.44 23.27
CA ASP A 359 -41.10 22.50 23.15
C ASP A 359 -41.61 22.57 21.69
N THR A 360 -42.35 21.54 21.30
CA THR A 360 -42.96 21.42 19.97
C THR A 360 -43.95 22.55 19.70
N THR A 361 -44.62 23.08 20.73
CA THR A 361 -45.58 24.18 20.60
C THR A 361 -44.92 25.50 20.20
N ARG A 362 -43.76 25.81 20.79
CA ARG A 362 -42.98 26.98 20.43
C ARG A 362 -42.29 26.79 19.09
N ALA A 363 -41.80 25.59 18.79
CA ALA A 363 -41.23 25.26 17.49
C ALA A 363 -42.22 25.48 16.35
N GLU A 364 -43.45 24.98 16.50
CA GLU A 364 -44.53 25.14 15.52
C GLU A 364 -44.83 26.63 15.26
N LYS A 365 -44.90 27.44 16.32
CA LYS A 365 -45.09 28.90 16.20
C LYS A 365 -43.93 29.55 15.43
N LEU A 366 -42.70 29.16 15.71
CA LEU A 366 -41.51 29.73 15.09
C LEU A 366 -41.36 29.32 13.62
N TYR A 367 -41.64 28.06 13.25
CA TYR A 367 -41.68 27.66 11.85
C TYR A 367 -42.78 28.40 11.06
N ARG A 368 -43.94 28.68 11.69
CA ARG A 368 -44.96 29.53 11.08
C ARG A 368 -44.46 30.95 10.87
N GLU A 369 -43.84 31.56 11.89
CA GLU A 369 -43.26 32.90 11.78
C GLU A 369 -42.14 32.95 10.71
N ALA A 370 -41.36 31.88 10.55
CA ALA A 370 -40.36 31.73 9.49
C ALA A 370 -41.00 31.75 8.10
N ARG A 371 -42.10 31.03 7.91
CA ARG A 371 -42.91 31.02 6.68
C ARG A 371 -43.62 32.34 6.41
N VAL A 372 -44.00 33.09 7.45
CA VAL A 372 -44.52 34.46 7.27
C VAL A 372 -43.41 35.41 6.82
N ALA A 373 -42.20 35.25 7.36
CA ALA A 373 -41.05 36.08 7.01
C ALA A 373 -40.52 35.80 5.59
N ASN A 374 -40.50 34.53 5.18
CA ASN A 374 -40.25 34.13 3.81
C ASN A 374 -41.20 32.98 3.45
N PRO A 375 -42.27 33.26 2.69
CA PRO A 375 -43.20 32.25 2.20
C PRO A 375 -42.53 31.14 1.40
N ASP A 376 -41.38 31.39 0.79
CA ASP A 376 -40.66 30.42 -0.04
C ASP A 376 -39.64 29.58 0.75
N ASN A 377 -39.61 29.68 2.09
CA ASN A 377 -38.74 28.84 2.90
C ASN A 377 -39.28 27.40 2.93
N HIS A 378 -38.75 26.60 2.00
CA HIS A 378 -39.12 25.21 1.79
C HIS A 378 -38.77 24.32 2.99
N GLU A 379 -37.62 24.54 3.64
CA GLU A 379 -37.19 23.76 4.81
C GLU A 379 -38.14 23.94 5.99
N ALA A 380 -38.55 25.17 6.28
CA ALA A 380 -39.57 25.45 7.29
C ALA A 380 -40.93 24.81 6.93
N GLY A 381 -41.29 24.81 5.64
CA GLY A 381 -42.53 24.20 5.14
C GLY A 381 -42.54 22.67 5.26
N VAL A 382 -41.43 22.03 4.91
CA VAL A 382 -41.24 20.58 5.07
C VAL A 382 -41.23 20.20 6.54
N ALA A 383 -40.45 20.90 7.38
CA ALA A 383 -40.41 20.63 8.82
C ALA A 383 -41.78 20.83 9.49
N LEU A 384 -42.58 21.80 9.05
CA LEU A 384 -43.98 21.97 9.50
C LEU A 384 -44.86 20.79 9.11
N VAL A 385 -44.73 20.27 7.89
CA VAL A 385 -45.52 19.13 7.39
C VAL A 385 -45.10 17.82 8.05
N GLU A 386 -43.82 17.66 8.36
CA GLU A 386 -43.28 16.47 9.02
C GLU A 386 -43.52 16.47 10.54
N LEU A 387 -43.51 17.64 11.20
CA LEU A 387 -43.72 17.75 12.64
C LEU A 387 -45.19 17.61 13.06
N ILE A 388 -46.13 17.90 12.14
CA ILE A 388 -47.57 17.83 12.41
C ILE A 388 -48.10 16.46 11.99
N ASP A 389 -48.22 15.57 12.96
CA ASP A 389 -48.45 14.15 12.68
C ASP A 389 -49.94 13.77 12.49
N SER A 390 -50.92 14.65 12.78
CA SER A 390 -52.36 14.36 12.51
C SER A 390 -53.37 15.42 12.97
N GLY A 391 -53.01 16.37 13.86
CA GLY A 391 -54.02 17.19 14.55
C GLY A 391 -54.60 18.39 13.78
N SER A 392 -53.81 19.04 12.93
CA SER A 392 -54.22 20.25 12.18
C SER A 392 -53.63 20.27 10.77
N LEU A 393 -53.79 19.17 10.04
CA LEU A 393 -53.36 19.08 8.64
C LEU A 393 -54.08 20.09 7.72
N VAL A 394 -55.22 20.67 8.16
CA VAL A 394 -55.99 21.68 7.41
C VAL A 394 -55.21 22.97 7.17
N GLU A 395 -54.53 23.47 8.21
CA GLU A 395 -53.76 24.72 8.13
C GLU A 395 -52.49 24.54 7.29
N LEU A 396 -52.05 23.29 7.10
CA LEU A 396 -50.92 22.91 6.27
C LEU A 396 -51.27 22.67 4.81
N ALA A 397 -52.55 22.60 4.45
CA ALA A 397 -52.98 22.44 3.06
C ALA A 397 -52.30 23.42 2.08
N PRO A 398 -52.17 24.74 2.35
CA PRO A 398 -51.49 25.65 1.42
C PRO A 398 -50.00 25.35 1.28
N ILE A 399 -49.35 24.86 2.35
CA ILE A 399 -47.93 24.50 2.36
C ILE A 399 -47.74 23.18 1.61
N LEU A 400 -48.55 22.15 1.90
CA LEU A 400 -48.57 20.89 1.17
C LEU A 400 -48.87 21.09 -0.32
N ASP A 401 -49.81 21.96 -0.66
CA ASP A 401 -50.14 22.29 -2.05
C ASP A 401 -48.99 23.02 -2.77
N GLU A 402 -48.22 23.84 -2.06
CA GLU A 402 -46.98 24.44 -2.57
C GLU A 402 -45.89 23.39 -2.76
N LEU A 403 -45.65 22.54 -1.77
CA LEU A 403 -44.66 21.45 -1.84
C LEU A 403 -45.00 20.47 -2.98
N CYS A 404 -46.28 20.17 -3.22
CA CYS A 404 -46.77 19.40 -4.37
C CYS A 404 -46.62 20.13 -5.73
N ARG A 405 -46.19 21.39 -5.76
CA ARG A 405 -45.94 22.15 -7.00
C ARG A 405 -44.47 22.44 -7.21
N THR A 406 -43.74 22.74 -6.14
CA THR A 406 -42.34 23.18 -6.19
C THR A 406 -41.35 22.03 -6.16
N THR A 407 -41.77 20.86 -5.71
CA THR A 407 -40.90 19.68 -5.65
C THR A 407 -40.86 19.03 -7.02
N ASP A 408 -39.70 19.11 -7.69
CA ASP A 408 -39.48 18.50 -9.00
C ASP A 408 -39.10 17.03 -8.91
N ASP A 409 -38.55 16.61 -7.76
CA ASP A 409 -38.22 15.22 -7.51
C ASP A 409 -39.52 14.36 -7.55
N PRO A 410 -39.70 13.49 -8.55
CA PRO A 410 -40.96 12.78 -8.78
C PRO A 410 -41.35 11.90 -7.59
N GLY A 411 -40.35 11.42 -6.84
CA GLY A 411 -40.54 10.60 -5.65
C GLY A 411 -41.13 11.37 -4.47
N ARG A 412 -40.49 12.48 -4.07
CA ARG A 412 -41.01 13.36 -3.01
C ARG A 412 -42.32 14.04 -3.41
N LEU A 413 -42.45 14.47 -4.66
CA LEU A 413 -43.69 15.04 -5.20
C LEU A 413 -44.86 14.05 -5.11
N ARG A 414 -44.65 12.82 -5.56
CA ARG A 414 -45.61 11.74 -5.39
C ARG A 414 -45.90 11.49 -3.91
N GLY A 415 -44.90 11.51 -3.03
CA GLY A 415 -45.06 11.39 -1.58
C GLY A 415 -45.96 12.48 -0.99
N TYR A 416 -45.75 13.74 -1.36
CA TYR A 416 -46.58 14.86 -0.95
C TYR A 416 -47.98 14.79 -1.57
N LEU A 417 -48.13 14.32 -2.82
CA LEU A 417 -49.44 14.10 -3.44
C LEU A 417 -50.22 12.96 -2.77
N LEU A 418 -49.53 11.94 -2.27
CA LEU A 418 -50.15 10.87 -1.49
C LEU A 418 -50.49 11.32 -0.07
N GLN A 419 -49.64 12.11 0.61
CA GLN A 419 -49.98 12.75 1.89
C GLN A 419 -51.14 13.74 1.72
N ARG A 420 -51.18 14.46 0.59
CA ARG A 420 -52.31 15.30 0.21
C ARG A 420 -53.55 14.48 -0.08
N ALA A 421 -53.42 13.33 -0.74
CA ALA A 421 -54.55 12.44 -0.98
C ALA A 421 -55.10 11.87 0.33
N LYS A 422 -54.20 11.54 1.26
CA LYS A 422 -54.52 11.05 2.59
C LYS A 422 -55.18 12.12 3.45
N LEU A 423 -54.60 13.33 3.52
CA LEU A 423 -55.20 14.50 4.16
C LEU A 423 -56.60 14.78 3.61
N SER A 424 -56.75 14.72 2.29
CA SER A 424 -58.04 14.91 1.66
C SER A 424 -59.00 13.77 2.04
N SER A 425 -58.53 12.52 2.12
CA SER A 425 -59.33 11.38 2.60
C SER A 425 -59.77 11.55 4.06
N GLU A 426 -58.90 12.08 4.92
CA GLU A 426 -59.11 12.33 6.35
C GLU A 426 -60.06 13.51 6.63
N LEU A 427 -59.98 14.57 5.83
CA LEU A 427 -60.95 15.67 5.85
C LEU A 427 -62.32 15.26 5.28
N GLY A 428 -62.48 13.97 4.94
CA GLY A 428 -63.67 13.43 4.29
C GLY A 428 -63.81 13.91 2.84
N ASP A 429 -62.85 14.68 2.34
CA ASP A 429 -62.72 15.10 0.96
C ASP A 429 -62.18 13.95 0.10
N LYS A 430 -63.00 12.89 0.00
CA LYS A 430 -62.78 11.75 -0.89
C LYS A 430 -62.54 12.18 -2.34
N THR A 431 -62.99 13.38 -2.72
CA THR A 431 -62.78 13.98 -4.05
C THR A 431 -61.38 14.57 -4.21
N GLY A 432 -60.91 15.37 -3.25
CA GLY A 432 -59.52 15.83 -3.20
C GLY A 432 -58.55 14.65 -3.10
N ALA A 433 -58.93 13.59 -2.38
CA ALA A 433 -58.15 12.36 -2.27
C ALA A 433 -57.99 11.69 -3.63
N ARG A 434 -59.10 11.42 -4.30
CA ARG A 434 -59.11 10.86 -5.66
C ARG A 434 -58.41 11.77 -6.66
N ASN A 435 -58.46 13.09 -6.53
CA ASN A 435 -57.78 14.01 -7.44
C ASN A 435 -56.27 14.02 -7.23
N ALA A 436 -55.81 14.00 -5.98
CA ALA A 436 -54.40 13.92 -5.68
C ALA A 436 -53.83 12.55 -6.05
N LEU A 437 -54.60 11.47 -5.84
CA LEU A 437 -54.31 10.12 -6.36
C LEU A 437 -54.35 10.08 -7.88
N SER A 438 -55.35 10.65 -8.54
CA SER A 438 -55.43 10.74 -10.00
C SER A 438 -54.25 11.52 -10.56
N ARG A 439 -53.79 12.58 -9.91
CA ARG A 439 -52.59 13.31 -10.35
C ARG A 439 -51.30 12.54 -10.07
N ALA A 440 -51.25 11.79 -8.97
CA ALA A 440 -50.16 10.85 -8.72
C ALA A 440 -50.17 9.72 -9.77
N VAL A 441 -51.35 9.29 -10.23
CA VAL A 441 -51.54 8.43 -11.40
C VAL A 441 -51.21 9.18 -12.67
N ASP A 442 -51.47 10.47 -12.85
CA ASP A 442 -51.20 11.11 -14.14
C ASP A 442 -49.71 11.40 -14.31
N LEU A 443 -49.02 11.71 -13.22
CA LEU A 443 -47.56 11.86 -13.19
C LEU A 443 -46.85 10.54 -13.46
N ASP A 444 -47.53 9.45 -13.19
CA ASP A 444 -47.10 8.14 -13.61
C ASP A 444 -48.35 7.27 -13.90
N PRO A 445 -48.92 7.30 -15.14
CA PRO A 445 -50.18 6.60 -15.48
C PRO A 445 -49.96 5.14 -15.29
N LEU A 446 -48.85 4.77 -15.88
CA LEU A 446 -48.26 3.47 -15.81
C LEU A 446 -48.07 3.02 -14.34
N ASP A 447 -48.04 3.92 -13.35
CA ASP A 447 -48.19 3.59 -11.94
C ASP A 447 -49.59 3.05 -11.63
N THR A 448 -49.63 1.72 -11.72
CA THR A 448 -50.75 0.91 -11.32
C THR A 448 -51.13 1.07 -9.85
N GLY A 449 -50.25 1.49 -8.94
CA GLY A 449 -50.51 1.54 -7.49
C GLY A 449 -51.60 2.56 -7.14
N PRO A 450 -51.37 3.86 -7.35
CA PRO A 450 -52.38 4.90 -7.26
C PRO A 450 -53.53 4.72 -8.27
N ARG A 451 -53.33 4.06 -9.43
CA ARG A 451 -54.41 3.87 -10.44
C ARG A 451 -55.37 2.78 -10.03
N ARG A 452 -54.83 1.72 -9.47
CA ARG A 452 -55.58 0.64 -8.88
C ARG A 452 -56.11 1.07 -7.52
N GLU A 453 -55.39 1.80 -6.69
CA GLU A 453 -55.95 2.40 -5.47
C GLU A 453 -57.06 3.39 -5.83
N LEU A 454 -56.97 4.07 -6.96
CA LEU A 454 -58.06 4.87 -7.51
C LEU A 454 -59.17 3.98 -8.06
N ALA A 455 -58.89 2.92 -8.82
CA ALA A 455 -59.89 2.02 -9.39
C ALA A 455 -60.60 1.18 -8.32
N ASP A 456 -59.87 0.74 -7.31
CA ASP A 456 -60.30 0.03 -6.11
C ASP A 456 -60.97 1.02 -5.16
N MET A 457 -60.48 2.25 -4.91
CA MET A 457 -61.26 3.25 -4.17
C MET A 457 -62.52 3.67 -4.91
N LEU A 458 -62.54 3.57 -6.23
CA LEU A 458 -63.75 3.76 -7.02
C LEU A 458 -64.63 2.50 -6.95
N PHE A 459 -64.06 1.29 -6.89
CA PHE A 459 -64.78 0.02 -6.71
C PHE A 459 -65.43 0.00 -5.32
N ASP A 460 -64.64 0.22 -4.29
CA ASP A 460 -64.97 0.28 -2.87
C ASP A 460 -65.85 1.47 -2.50
N ALA A 461 -65.74 2.62 -3.19
CA ALA A 461 -66.70 3.71 -3.02
C ALA A 461 -68.06 3.39 -3.66
N GLY A 462 -68.25 2.18 -4.19
CA GLY A 462 -69.41 1.78 -4.96
C GLY A 462 -69.59 2.62 -6.22
N GLN A 463 -68.55 3.36 -6.62
CA GLN A 463 -68.49 4.02 -7.90
C GLN A 463 -68.05 2.99 -8.94
N TRP A 464 -68.76 1.88 -8.93
CA TRP A 464 -68.63 0.77 -9.86
C TRP A 464 -68.58 1.32 -11.29
N ALA A 465 -69.30 2.40 -11.62
CA ALA A 465 -69.30 3.04 -12.94
C ALA A 465 -68.04 3.84 -13.34
N LYS A 466 -67.16 4.21 -12.40
CA LYS A 466 -65.85 4.84 -12.66
C LYS A 466 -64.70 3.87 -12.42
N ALA A 467 -64.90 2.94 -11.49
CA ALA A 467 -64.05 1.80 -11.24
C ALA A 467 -64.05 0.86 -12.43
N ARG A 468 -65.23 0.51 -12.92
CA ARG A 468 -65.45 -0.39 -14.04
C ARG A 468 -64.75 0.07 -15.30
N PRO A 469 -64.83 1.32 -15.80
CA PRO A 469 -64.05 1.74 -16.96
C PRO A 469 -62.56 1.86 -16.67
N LEU A 470 -62.10 2.06 -15.44
CA LEU A 470 -60.67 1.95 -15.13
C LEU A 470 -60.24 0.48 -15.08
N LEU A 471 -61.07 -0.41 -14.54
CA LEU A 471 -60.92 -1.87 -14.52
C LEU A 471 -61.12 -2.47 -15.92
N GLU A 472 -61.94 -1.86 -16.77
CA GLU A 472 -62.26 -2.25 -18.14
C GLU A 472 -61.32 -1.59 -19.12
N SER A 473 -60.78 -0.38 -18.88
CA SER A 473 -59.63 0.12 -19.63
C SER A 473 -58.39 -0.71 -19.27
N LEU A 474 -58.30 -1.13 -18.00
CA LEU A 474 -57.44 -2.21 -17.56
C LEU A 474 -57.88 -3.58 -18.09
N LEU A 475 -59.00 -3.70 -18.80
CA LEU A 475 -59.36 -4.85 -19.64
C LEU A 475 -59.16 -4.56 -21.14
N GLU A 476 -59.36 -3.37 -21.74
CA GLU A 476 -59.40 -2.96 -23.18
C GLU A 476 -58.05 -2.87 -23.84
N ASP A 477 -57.03 -2.72 -23.01
CA ASP A 477 -55.74 -3.31 -23.32
C ASP A 477 -55.84 -4.86 -23.23
N GLU A 478 -56.95 -5.40 -23.78
CA GLU A 478 -57.59 -6.74 -23.73
C GLU A 478 -56.75 -7.78 -24.36
N ASP A 479 -56.32 -7.42 -25.56
CA ASP A 479 -55.45 -8.18 -26.43
C ASP A 479 -54.09 -8.38 -25.80
N LEU A 480 -53.77 -7.46 -24.89
CA LEU A 480 -52.56 -7.50 -24.11
C LEU A 480 -52.82 -8.15 -22.73
N LEU A 481 -54.03 -8.63 -22.43
CA LEU A 481 -54.39 -9.25 -21.16
C LEU A 481 -54.83 -10.71 -21.24
N PRO A 482 -54.77 -11.40 -20.11
CA PRO A 482 -54.81 -12.85 -20.08
C PRO A 482 -56.19 -13.39 -19.80
N ALA A 483 -56.40 -14.66 -20.12
CA ALA A 483 -57.62 -15.38 -19.77
C ALA A 483 -57.92 -15.34 -18.25
N GLU A 484 -56.90 -15.33 -17.40
CA GLU A 484 -57.03 -15.29 -15.93
C GLU A 484 -57.22 -13.90 -15.35
N ARG A 485 -56.56 -12.87 -15.89
CA ARG A 485 -56.73 -11.47 -15.44
C ARG A 485 -57.94 -10.84 -16.07
N ARG A 486 -58.29 -11.27 -17.28
CA ARG A 486 -59.61 -11.11 -17.81
C ARG A 486 -60.58 -11.93 -17.00
N ALA A 487 -60.30 -13.15 -16.52
CA ALA A 487 -61.20 -13.83 -15.59
C ALA A 487 -61.31 -13.12 -14.23
N GLU A 488 -60.27 -12.46 -13.73
CA GLU A 488 -60.20 -11.81 -12.42
C GLU A 488 -60.73 -10.37 -12.45
N ILE A 489 -60.49 -9.66 -13.55
CA ILE A 489 -61.09 -8.38 -13.83
C ILE A 489 -62.48 -8.59 -14.44
N HIS A 490 -62.80 -9.70 -15.11
CA HIS A 490 -64.19 -10.13 -15.34
C HIS A 490 -64.81 -10.67 -14.05
N PHE A 491 -64.07 -11.17 -13.07
CA PHE A 491 -64.61 -11.53 -11.75
C PHE A 491 -64.84 -10.26 -10.94
N LYS A 492 -63.96 -9.26 -10.99
CA LYS A 492 -64.14 -7.94 -10.37
C LYS A 492 -65.14 -7.09 -11.13
N VAL A 493 -65.19 -7.12 -12.46
CA VAL A 493 -66.26 -6.50 -13.28
C VAL A 493 -67.54 -7.29 -13.11
N GLY A 494 -67.45 -8.59 -12.94
CA GLY A 494 -68.56 -9.50 -12.59
C GLY A 494 -69.05 -9.27 -11.18
N ARG A 495 -68.18 -8.84 -10.25
CA ARG A 495 -68.49 -8.50 -8.86
C ARG A 495 -68.95 -7.05 -8.73
N CYS A 496 -68.36 -6.10 -9.46
CA CYS A 496 -68.93 -4.79 -9.75
C CYS A 496 -70.35 -4.98 -10.27
N ALA A 497 -70.52 -5.85 -11.27
CA ALA A 497 -71.80 -6.15 -11.88
C ALA A 497 -72.75 -6.82 -10.89
N PHE A 498 -72.27 -7.79 -10.08
CA PHE A 498 -73.01 -8.46 -9.02
C PHE A 498 -73.59 -7.46 -8.01
N GLU A 499 -72.75 -6.51 -7.60
CA GLU A 499 -73.06 -5.46 -6.62
C GLU A 499 -73.91 -4.33 -7.23
N VAL A 500 -73.75 -4.01 -8.52
CA VAL A 500 -74.67 -3.16 -9.30
C VAL A 500 -76.00 -3.89 -9.60
N SER A 501 -76.20 -5.08 -9.01
CA SER A 501 -77.38 -5.97 -9.14
C SER A 501 -77.65 -6.47 -10.54
N ASP A 502 -76.66 -6.37 -11.39
CA ASP A 502 -76.62 -7.08 -12.65
C ASP A 502 -76.18 -8.52 -12.37
N LYS A 503 -77.03 -9.29 -11.66
CA LYS A 503 -76.84 -10.73 -11.38
C LYS A 503 -76.64 -11.51 -12.66
N ASP A 504 -77.24 -11.05 -13.75
CA ASP A 504 -77.07 -11.64 -15.06
C ASP A 504 -75.69 -11.33 -15.61
N SER A 505 -75.19 -10.10 -15.54
CA SER A 505 -73.79 -9.83 -15.91
C SER A 505 -72.79 -10.42 -14.89
N ALA A 506 -73.18 -10.69 -13.64
CA ALA A 506 -72.35 -11.34 -12.62
C ALA A 506 -72.27 -12.86 -12.77
N LEU A 507 -73.39 -13.58 -12.91
CA LEU A 507 -73.40 -15.01 -13.25
C LEU A 507 -72.94 -15.22 -14.69
N LYS A 508 -73.14 -14.25 -15.59
CA LYS A 508 -72.53 -14.28 -16.91
C LYS A 508 -71.04 -14.09 -16.78
N HIS A 509 -70.52 -13.13 -16.03
CA HIS A 509 -69.07 -13.01 -15.90
C HIS A 509 -68.45 -14.11 -15.03
N VAL A 510 -69.02 -14.55 -13.89
CA VAL A 510 -68.61 -15.67 -12.99
C VAL A 510 -68.84 -17.04 -13.63
N GLY A 511 -69.90 -17.19 -14.39
CA GLY A 511 -70.19 -18.37 -15.21
C GLY A 511 -69.35 -18.37 -16.47
N ILE A 512 -69.05 -17.24 -17.11
CA ILE A 512 -67.97 -17.13 -18.12
C ILE A 512 -66.64 -17.41 -17.42
N THR A 513 -66.47 -17.03 -16.16
CA THR A 513 -65.30 -17.35 -15.35
C THR A 513 -65.18 -18.86 -15.15
N LEU A 514 -66.29 -19.57 -14.85
CA LEU A 514 -66.33 -21.03 -14.65
C LEU A 514 -66.53 -21.86 -15.94
N ALA A 515 -67.08 -21.29 -16.98
CA ALA A 515 -67.39 -21.99 -18.24
C ALA A 515 -66.26 -21.80 -19.24
N LEU A 516 -65.59 -20.65 -19.20
CA LEU A 516 -64.25 -20.58 -19.77
C LEU A 516 -63.30 -21.45 -18.94
N ILE A 517 -63.48 -21.53 -17.61
CA ILE A 517 -62.58 -22.29 -16.73
C ILE A 517 -63.36 -23.10 -15.65
N PRO A 518 -63.74 -24.36 -15.93
CA PRO A 518 -64.54 -25.24 -15.03
C PRO A 518 -64.01 -25.40 -13.61
N ASP A 519 -62.71 -25.18 -13.44
CA ASP A 519 -61.96 -25.38 -12.20
C ASP A 519 -61.69 -24.05 -11.48
N HIS A 520 -62.35 -22.96 -11.89
CA HIS A 520 -62.06 -21.61 -11.39
C HIS A 520 -62.46 -21.42 -9.91
N ARG A 521 -61.49 -21.51 -8.99
CA ARG A 521 -61.66 -21.57 -7.53
C ARG A 521 -62.48 -20.45 -6.87
N GLU A 522 -62.17 -19.18 -7.06
CA GLU A 522 -62.93 -18.07 -6.43
C GLU A 522 -64.34 -17.96 -7.02
N ALA A 523 -64.53 -18.44 -8.24
CA ALA A 523 -65.84 -18.54 -8.85
C ALA A 523 -66.57 -19.82 -8.41
N LEU A 524 -65.86 -20.93 -8.14
CA LEU A 524 -66.38 -22.15 -7.52
C LEU A 524 -66.76 -21.90 -6.06
N LYS A 525 -65.99 -21.08 -5.33
CA LYS A 525 -66.29 -20.59 -3.98
C LYS A 525 -67.38 -19.57 -3.98
N MET A 526 -67.32 -18.56 -4.84
CA MET A 526 -68.43 -17.61 -5.02
C MET A 526 -69.69 -18.37 -5.45
N ARG A 527 -69.56 -19.47 -6.18
CA ARG A 527 -70.65 -20.41 -6.48
C ARG A 527 -71.07 -21.26 -5.27
N MET A 528 -70.15 -21.79 -4.47
CA MET A 528 -70.44 -22.46 -3.20
C MET A 528 -71.05 -21.51 -2.16
N ASP A 529 -70.74 -20.22 -2.20
CA ASP A 529 -71.24 -19.15 -1.33
C ASP A 529 -72.61 -18.66 -1.81
N LEU A 530 -72.81 -18.64 -3.13
CA LEU A 530 -74.13 -18.62 -3.75
C LEU A 530 -74.94 -19.90 -3.42
N ASP A 531 -74.32 -20.97 -2.83
CA ASP A 531 -74.88 -22.32 -2.51
C ASP A 531 -74.62 -22.89 -1.06
N ALA A 532 -74.31 -22.10 -0.01
CA ALA A 532 -73.50 -22.52 1.18
C ALA A 532 -74.09 -23.40 2.32
N ALA A 533 -75.36 -23.81 2.32
CA ALA A 533 -76.00 -24.37 3.52
C ALA A 533 -75.71 -25.87 3.84
N ASP A 534 -74.75 -26.51 3.17
CA ASP A 534 -74.63 -27.99 3.12
C ASP A 534 -73.18 -28.50 3.32
N PRO A 535 -72.86 -29.13 4.49
CA PRO A 535 -71.52 -29.66 4.81
C PRO A 535 -71.03 -30.77 3.87
N PHE A 536 -71.94 -31.52 3.27
CA PHE A 536 -71.61 -32.59 2.33
C PHE A 536 -71.49 -32.07 0.90
N ALA A 537 -72.28 -31.07 0.46
CA ALA A 537 -72.02 -30.35 -0.79
C ALA A 537 -70.70 -29.56 -0.72
N HIS A 538 -70.31 -29.13 0.49
CA HIS A 538 -69.03 -28.53 0.77
C HIS A 538 -67.89 -29.56 0.74
N ALA A 539 -68.01 -30.72 1.39
CA ALA A 539 -67.05 -31.81 1.30
C ALA A 539 -66.98 -32.42 -0.12
N ALA A 540 -68.07 -32.41 -0.89
CA ALA A 540 -68.13 -32.80 -2.29
C ALA A 540 -67.57 -31.73 -3.23
N GLY A 541 -67.75 -30.43 -2.93
CA GLY A 541 -67.04 -29.33 -3.57
C GLY A 541 -65.54 -29.43 -3.30
N GLN A 542 -65.13 -29.85 -2.09
CA GLN A 542 -63.75 -30.14 -1.71
C GLN A 542 -63.19 -31.41 -2.35
N LEU A 543 -63.97 -32.47 -2.48
CA LEU A 543 -63.60 -33.72 -3.16
C LEU A 543 -63.61 -33.55 -4.68
N ALA A 544 -64.51 -32.74 -5.25
CA ALA A 544 -64.48 -32.34 -6.66
C ALA A 544 -63.27 -31.44 -6.91
N LEU A 545 -63.00 -30.48 -6.01
CA LEU A 545 -61.74 -29.75 -5.97
C LEU A 545 -60.53 -30.69 -5.80
N ALA A 546 -60.64 -31.83 -5.10
CA ALA A 546 -59.57 -32.84 -4.94
C ALA A 546 -59.42 -33.80 -6.13
N ASN A 547 -60.51 -34.10 -6.85
CA ASN A 547 -60.56 -35.01 -8.01
C ASN A 547 -60.31 -34.32 -9.35
N LEU A 548 -60.75 -33.05 -9.49
CA LEU A 548 -60.38 -32.12 -10.57
C LEU A 548 -58.98 -31.58 -10.38
N ALA A 549 -58.46 -31.68 -9.15
CA ALA A 549 -57.07 -31.43 -8.91
C ALA A 549 -56.24 -32.31 -9.87
N PRO A 550 -55.22 -31.75 -10.52
CA PRO A 550 -54.32 -32.53 -11.37
C PRO A 550 -53.71 -33.69 -10.56
N PRO A 551 -53.25 -34.78 -11.21
CA PRO A 551 -52.72 -35.97 -10.52
C PRO A 551 -51.62 -35.67 -9.48
N GLU A 552 -50.98 -34.51 -9.56
CA GLU A 552 -50.01 -33.98 -8.59
C GLU A 552 -50.66 -33.32 -7.35
N GLU A 553 -51.78 -32.62 -7.48
CA GLU A 553 -52.50 -32.07 -6.31
C GLU A 553 -53.41 -33.11 -5.66
N LYS A 554 -53.70 -34.21 -6.37
CA LYS A 554 -54.51 -35.32 -5.84
C LYS A 554 -53.92 -35.86 -4.55
N ALA A 555 -52.65 -36.23 -4.55
CA ALA A 555 -52.04 -36.82 -3.37
C ALA A 555 -52.08 -35.90 -2.13
N ASN A 556 -51.86 -34.58 -2.28
CA ASN A 556 -51.94 -33.63 -1.17
C ASN A 556 -53.36 -33.30 -0.74
N ARG A 557 -54.30 -33.19 -1.68
CA ARG A 557 -55.71 -32.97 -1.33
C ARG A 557 -56.34 -34.22 -0.74
N PHE A 558 -55.87 -35.40 -1.13
CA PHE A 558 -56.17 -36.66 -0.46
C PHE A 558 -55.45 -36.77 0.90
N ALA A 559 -54.22 -36.27 1.06
CA ALA A 559 -53.53 -36.21 2.35
C ALA A 559 -54.10 -35.16 3.32
N ASP A 560 -54.58 -34.00 2.84
CA ASP A 560 -55.34 -33.00 3.61
C ASP A 560 -56.70 -33.56 3.99
N LEU A 561 -57.31 -34.35 3.09
CA LEU A 561 -58.46 -35.19 3.44
C LEU A 561 -58.04 -36.17 4.54
N GLY A 562 -56.90 -36.84 4.40
CA GLY A 562 -56.35 -37.79 5.37
C GLY A 562 -56.06 -37.16 6.73
N ASP A 563 -55.49 -35.97 6.79
CA ASP A 563 -55.24 -35.17 8.00
C ASP A 563 -56.56 -34.69 8.60
N ARG A 564 -57.49 -34.17 7.79
CA ARG A 564 -58.86 -33.85 8.25
C ARG A 564 -59.58 -35.08 8.77
N TYR A 565 -59.41 -36.24 8.15
CA TYR A 565 -59.97 -37.50 8.65
C TYR A 565 -59.25 -38.00 9.90
N THR A 566 -57.94 -37.80 10.03
CA THR A 566 -57.15 -38.09 11.24
C THR A 566 -57.60 -37.20 12.41
N GLU A 567 -57.85 -35.91 12.16
CA GLU A 567 -58.40 -34.92 13.09
C GLU A 567 -59.86 -35.20 13.45
N LEU A 568 -60.68 -35.65 12.48
CA LEU A 568 -62.04 -36.16 12.70
C LEU A 568 -62.05 -37.51 13.45
N GLY A 569 -60.87 -38.10 13.71
CA GLY A 569 -60.67 -39.34 14.50
C GLY A 569 -60.76 -40.64 13.70
N ASP A 570 -60.93 -40.57 12.38
CA ASP A 570 -61.08 -41.73 11.50
C ASP A 570 -59.73 -42.15 10.89
N ARG A 571 -58.96 -42.89 11.70
CA ARG A 571 -57.62 -43.39 11.32
C ARG A 571 -57.64 -44.38 10.14
N ALA A 572 -58.78 -45.05 9.91
CA ALA A 572 -58.91 -46.03 8.85
C ALA A 572 -59.08 -45.36 7.47
N THR A 573 -59.99 -44.39 7.35
CA THR A 573 -60.10 -43.60 6.11
C THR A 573 -58.89 -42.69 5.92
N ALA A 574 -58.26 -42.20 6.99
CA ALA A 574 -56.98 -41.51 6.89
C ALA A 574 -55.90 -42.41 6.25
N ARG A 575 -55.75 -43.66 6.70
CA ARG A 575 -54.83 -44.62 6.09
C ARG A 575 -55.16 -44.93 4.64
N GLU A 576 -56.44 -45.06 4.28
CA GLU A 576 -56.87 -45.26 2.89
C GLU A 576 -56.60 -44.04 2.00
N MET A 577 -56.87 -42.82 2.49
CA MET A 577 -56.55 -41.59 1.77
C MET A 577 -55.03 -41.42 1.64
N TYR A 578 -54.26 -41.81 2.65
CA TYR A 578 -52.80 -41.87 2.58
C TYR A 578 -52.30 -42.95 1.62
N LEU A 579 -52.96 -44.11 1.53
CA LEU A 579 -52.63 -45.16 0.58
C LEU A 579 -53.02 -44.81 -0.86
N GLU A 580 -54.15 -44.13 -1.10
CA GLU A 580 -54.53 -43.60 -2.42
C GLU A 580 -53.60 -42.46 -2.82
N ALA A 581 -53.22 -41.61 -1.87
CA ALA A 581 -52.17 -40.62 -2.08
C ALA A 581 -50.82 -41.30 -2.43
N LEU A 582 -50.47 -42.41 -1.77
CA LEU A 582 -49.30 -43.23 -2.09
C LEU A 582 -49.47 -44.10 -3.35
N ALA A 583 -50.67 -44.42 -3.80
CA ALA A 583 -50.90 -45.17 -5.04
C ALA A 583 -50.64 -44.28 -6.26
N HIS A 584 -51.03 -43.02 -6.17
CA HIS A 584 -50.66 -41.99 -7.14
C HIS A 584 -49.21 -41.55 -7.01
N ARG A 585 -48.64 -41.62 -5.79
CA ARG A 585 -47.21 -41.36 -5.56
C ARG A 585 -46.52 -42.41 -4.68
N PRO A 586 -46.12 -43.54 -5.27
CA PRO A 586 -45.56 -44.67 -4.53
C PRO A 586 -44.16 -44.42 -3.96
N GLY A 587 -43.50 -43.34 -4.38
CA GLY A 587 -42.23 -42.87 -3.82
C GLY A 587 -42.30 -41.47 -3.21
N ASP A 588 -43.50 -40.93 -2.90
CA ASP A 588 -43.59 -39.61 -2.24
C ASP A 588 -43.05 -39.71 -0.82
N HIS A 589 -41.90 -39.10 -0.61
CA HIS A 589 -41.14 -39.15 0.62
C HIS A 589 -41.94 -38.65 1.84
N LEU A 590 -42.68 -37.54 1.70
CA LEU A 590 -43.44 -36.94 2.81
C LEU A 590 -44.62 -37.84 3.19
N LEU A 591 -45.30 -38.39 2.19
CA LEU A 591 -46.40 -39.32 2.42
C LEU A 591 -45.89 -40.63 3.01
N LEU A 592 -44.76 -41.15 2.53
CA LEU A 592 -44.11 -42.32 3.11
C LEU A 592 -43.58 -42.06 4.51
N THR A 593 -43.14 -40.85 4.85
CA THR A 593 -42.73 -40.48 6.23
C THR A 593 -43.93 -40.32 7.16
N LYS A 594 -44.99 -39.62 6.72
CA LYS A 594 -46.25 -39.51 7.47
C LYS A 594 -46.86 -40.90 7.70
N PHE A 595 -46.82 -41.75 6.68
CA PHE A 595 -47.23 -43.13 6.76
C PHE A 595 -46.30 -43.97 7.65
N LEU A 596 -44.98 -43.78 7.58
CA LEU A 596 -44.00 -44.43 8.45
C LEU A 596 -44.22 -44.04 9.91
N GLY A 597 -44.56 -42.79 10.20
CA GLY A 597 -44.94 -42.34 11.55
C GLY A 597 -46.14 -43.13 12.09
N LEU A 598 -47.19 -43.29 11.28
CA LEU A 598 -48.35 -44.12 11.64
C LEU A 598 -47.97 -45.59 11.83
N VAL A 599 -47.05 -46.14 11.03
CA VAL A 599 -46.61 -47.55 11.08
C VAL A 599 -45.65 -47.85 12.25
N THR A 600 -44.74 -46.93 12.56
CA THR A 600 -43.78 -47.06 13.68
C THR A 600 -44.47 -46.91 15.03
N GLU A 601 -45.47 -46.03 15.13
CA GLU A 601 -46.36 -45.95 16.29
C GLU A 601 -47.20 -47.24 16.48
N ASP A 602 -47.54 -47.92 15.38
CA ASP A 602 -48.19 -49.24 15.39
C ASP A 602 -47.22 -50.39 15.77
N GLY A 603 -45.90 -50.14 15.85
CA GLY A 603 -44.88 -51.07 16.36
C GLY A 603 -44.35 -52.13 15.37
N ASP A 604 -44.61 -51.97 14.07
CA ASP A 604 -44.15 -52.92 13.05
C ASP A 604 -42.78 -52.53 12.48
N TRP A 605 -41.70 -52.90 13.19
CA TRP A 605 -40.31 -52.56 12.83
C TRP A 605 -39.84 -53.23 11.52
N SER A 606 -40.36 -54.42 11.22
CA SER A 606 -40.09 -55.11 9.95
C SER A 606 -40.68 -54.36 8.74
N TYR A 607 -41.96 -53.98 8.82
CA TYR A 607 -42.61 -53.22 7.76
C TYR A 607 -42.05 -51.79 7.67
N SER A 608 -41.56 -51.24 8.79
CA SER A 608 -40.83 -49.99 8.81
C SER A 608 -39.55 -50.06 7.98
N ILE A 609 -38.77 -51.15 8.07
CA ILE A 609 -37.62 -51.38 7.18
C ILE A 609 -38.07 -51.50 5.72
N ASP A 610 -39.19 -52.16 5.41
CA ASP A 610 -39.71 -52.23 4.03
C ASP A 610 -40.13 -50.87 3.48
N VAL A 611 -40.76 -50.02 4.31
CA VAL A 611 -41.11 -48.65 3.95
C VAL A 611 -39.84 -47.81 3.78
N ILE A 612 -38.85 -47.97 4.65
CA ILE A 612 -37.53 -47.34 4.52
C ILE A 612 -36.80 -47.83 3.26
N GLN A 613 -36.93 -49.10 2.89
CA GLN A 613 -36.37 -49.64 1.65
C GLN A 613 -37.02 -49.01 0.43
N ARG A 614 -38.35 -48.85 0.42
CA ARG A 614 -39.06 -48.11 -0.65
C ARG A 614 -38.61 -46.65 -0.71
N LEU A 615 -38.38 -46.03 0.45
CA LEU A 615 -37.80 -44.70 0.54
C LEU A 615 -36.39 -44.67 -0.06
N ILE A 616 -35.54 -45.67 0.20
CA ILE A 616 -34.20 -45.79 -0.38
C ILE A 616 -34.24 -46.02 -1.89
N ASP A 617 -35.12 -46.91 -2.36
CA ASP A 617 -35.22 -47.30 -3.78
C ASP A 617 -35.76 -46.16 -4.66
N THR A 618 -36.63 -45.31 -4.10
CA THR A 618 -37.24 -44.18 -4.80
C THR A 618 -36.48 -42.87 -4.62
N GLU A 619 -35.64 -42.78 -3.60
CA GLU A 619 -34.84 -41.59 -3.36
C GLU A 619 -33.68 -41.50 -4.35
N SER A 620 -33.60 -40.36 -5.03
CA SER A 620 -32.60 -40.12 -6.07
C SER A 620 -31.40 -39.38 -5.50
N ASP A 621 -31.65 -38.53 -4.50
CA ASP A 621 -30.59 -37.79 -3.82
C ASP A 621 -29.78 -38.75 -2.96
N ARG A 622 -28.50 -38.90 -3.32
CA ARG A 622 -27.59 -39.81 -2.63
C ARG A 622 -27.44 -39.46 -1.15
N LYS A 623 -27.54 -38.18 -0.78
CA LYS A 623 -27.45 -37.74 0.63
C LYS A 623 -28.68 -38.14 1.43
N VAL A 624 -29.85 -38.00 0.83
CA VAL A 624 -31.11 -38.35 1.48
C VAL A 624 -31.24 -39.88 1.56
N ARG A 625 -30.83 -40.62 0.52
CA ARG A 625 -30.66 -42.08 0.58
C ARG A 625 -29.71 -42.50 1.70
N ALA A 626 -28.57 -41.83 1.83
CA ALA A 626 -27.60 -42.11 2.89
C ALA A 626 -28.23 -41.92 4.28
N ARG A 627 -29.11 -40.93 4.49
CA ARG A 627 -29.86 -40.75 5.75
C ARG A 627 -30.87 -41.86 6.01
N TYR A 628 -31.60 -42.34 5.00
CA TYR A 628 -32.49 -43.49 5.18
C TYR A 628 -31.74 -44.79 5.44
N ARG A 629 -30.61 -45.00 4.76
CA ARG A 629 -29.72 -46.12 5.05
C ARG A 629 -29.09 -46.01 6.44
N HIS A 630 -28.75 -44.80 6.88
CA HIS A 630 -28.29 -44.55 8.25
C HIS A 630 -29.39 -44.87 9.28
N LEU A 631 -30.62 -44.40 9.06
CA LEU A 631 -31.78 -44.74 9.90
C LEU A 631 -32.06 -46.25 9.92
N ALA A 632 -32.01 -46.92 8.77
CA ALA A 632 -32.12 -48.37 8.68
C ALA A 632 -31.01 -49.08 9.46
N GLY A 633 -29.77 -48.60 9.36
CA GLY A 633 -28.62 -49.11 10.12
C GLY A 633 -28.75 -48.90 11.63
N MET A 634 -29.32 -47.76 12.07
CA MET A 634 -29.61 -47.51 13.48
C MET A 634 -30.73 -48.41 14.01
N ILE A 635 -31.85 -48.53 13.28
CA ILE A 635 -32.94 -49.45 13.66
C ILE A 635 -32.43 -50.89 13.68
N ALA A 636 -31.58 -51.27 12.72
CA ALA A 636 -30.95 -52.59 12.69
C ALA A 636 -30.05 -52.82 13.92
N ARG A 637 -29.23 -51.84 14.32
CA ARG A 637 -28.33 -51.93 15.48
C ARG A 637 -29.06 -51.91 16.81
N ASP A 638 -30.03 -51.00 16.97
CA ASP A 638 -30.62 -50.63 18.26
C ASP A 638 -31.91 -51.42 18.57
N GLU A 639 -32.80 -51.61 17.60
CA GLU A 639 -34.10 -52.28 17.79
C GLU A 639 -34.10 -53.76 17.35
N LEU A 640 -33.29 -54.10 16.34
CA LEU A 640 -33.16 -55.48 15.83
C LEU A 640 -31.89 -56.20 16.29
N GLU A 641 -30.94 -55.48 16.93
CA GLU A 641 -29.63 -55.98 17.42
C GLU A 641 -28.75 -56.70 16.36
N ASP A 642 -29.01 -56.46 15.06
CA ASP A 642 -28.31 -57.11 13.94
C ASP A 642 -27.10 -56.27 13.47
N HIS A 643 -25.93 -56.63 13.99
CA HIS A 643 -24.67 -55.93 13.71
C HIS A 643 -24.18 -56.10 12.27
N GLU A 644 -24.45 -57.24 11.64
CA GLU A 644 -24.03 -57.50 10.25
C GLU A 644 -24.87 -56.66 9.28
N MET A 645 -26.19 -56.61 9.52
CA MET A 645 -27.10 -55.76 8.75
C MET A 645 -26.80 -54.28 8.96
N ALA A 646 -26.43 -53.86 10.18
CA ALA A 646 -26.01 -52.48 10.46
C ALA A 646 -24.73 -52.10 9.70
N VAL A 647 -23.70 -52.95 9.66
CA VAL A 647 -22.47 -52.71 8.88
C VAL A 647 -22.77 -52.55 7.39
N ALA A 648 -23.64 -53.40 6.83
CA ALA A 648 -24.04 -53.34 5.43
C ALA A 648 -24.73 -52.01 5.09
N TRP A 649 -25.76 -51.63 5.86
CA TRP A 649 -26.48 -50.38 5.64
C TRP A 649 -25.63 -49.13 5.83
N LEU A 650 -24.75 -49.11 6.85
CA LEU A 650 -23.84 -47.99 7.08
C LEU A 650 -22.74 -47.90 5.99
N SER A 651 -22.27 -49.03 5.47
CA SER A 651 -21.33 -49.05 4.34
C SER A 651 -21.98 -48.52 3.06
N ASP A 652 -23.20 -48.99 2.74
CA ASP A 652 -23.97 -48.53 1.58
C ASP A 652 -24.38 -47.06 1.71
N ALA A 653 -24.59 -46.56 2.93
CA ALA A 653 -24.82 -45.14 3.20
C ALA A 653 -23.59 -44.29 2.85
N LEU A 654 -22.38 -44.77 3.16
CA LEU A 654 -21.12 -44.08 2.82
C LEU A 654 -20.76 -44.16 1.33
N GLU A 655 -21.18 -45.21 0.62
CA GLU A 655 -21.03 -45.29 -0.83
C GLU A 655 -21.92 -44.26 -1.56
N ASP A 656 -23.06 -43.92 -0.97
CA ASP A 656 -23.96 -42.89 -1.49
C ASP A 656 -23.58 -41.47 -1.09
N GLU A 657 -23.19 -41.25 0.17
CA GLU A 657 -22.61 -39.99 0.62
C GLU A 657 -21.17 -40.18 1.12
N PRO A 658 -20.17 -40.15 0.21
CA PRO A 658 -18.76 -40.22 0.58
C PRO A 658 -18.29 -39.05 1.42
N LEU A 659 -19.08 -38.04 1.76
CA LEU A 659 -18.67 -36.97 2.68
C LEU A 659 -19.54 -36.93 3.96
N GLY A 660 -20.32 -37.98 4.22
CA GLY A 660 -21.07 -38.15 5.46
C GLY A 660 -20.16 -38.51 6.62
N PHE A 661 -19.66 -37.51 7.36
CA PHE A 661 -18.69 -37.74 8.45
C PHE A 661 -19.32 -38.40 9.70
N THR A 662 -20.59 -38.13 10.01
CA THR A 662 -21.29 -38.75 11.15
C THR A 662 -21.46 -40.26 10.96
N VAL A 663 -21.93 -40.67 9.78
CA VAL A 663 -22.06 -42.09 9.40
C VAL A 663 -20.68 -42.75 9.36
N ALA A 664 -19.66 -42.03 8.90
CA ALA A 664 -18.28 -42.53 8.90
C ALA A 664 -17.74 -42.75 10.30
N ASP A 665 -17.97 -41.82 11.23
CA ASP A 665 -17.53 -41.93 12.63
C ASP A 665 -18.26 -43.09 13.34
N GLU A 666 -19.56 -43.27 13.07
CA GLU A 666 -20.36 -44.38 13.62
C GLU A 666 -19.92 -45.75 13.07
N LEU A 667 -19.64 -45.83 11.75
CA LEU A 667 -19.09 -47.04 11.15
C LEU A 667 -17.65 -47.30 11.63
N GLU A 668 -16.81 -46.26 11.76
CA GLU A 668 -15.44 -46.35 12.27
C GLU A 668 -15.46 -46.90 13.71
N GLN A 669 -16.35 -46.43 14.58
CA GLN A 669 -16.53 -46.95 15.93
C GLN A 669 -16.97 -48.41 15.94
N LEU A 670 -17.95 -48.76 15.09
CA LEU A 670 -18.49 -50.10 15.02
C LEU A 670 -17.44 -51.09 14.47
N LEU A 671 -16.66 -50.69 13.45
CA LEU A 671 -15.54 -51.48 12.93
C LEU A 671 -14.34 -51.54 13.89
N ALA A 672 -14.04 -50.47 14.63
CA ALA A 672 -12.97 -50.45 15.62
C ALA A 672 -13.29 -51.33 16.85
N SER A 673 -14.57 -51.52 17.15
CA SER A 673 -15.03 -52.47 18.18
C SER A 673 -14.96 -53.93 17.73
N SER A 674 -14.84 -54.17 16.42
CA SER A 674 -14.68 -55.50 15.84
C SER A 674 -13.21 -55.96 15.93
N PRO A 675 -12.95 -57.27 16.15
CA PRO A 675 -11.58 -57.80 16.17
C PRO A 675 -10.89 -57.80 14.79
N ASP A 676 -11.59 -57.47 13.69
CA ASP A 676 -11.04 -57.47 12.34
C ASP A 676 -10.43 -56.11 11.93
N ALA A 677 -9.15 -55.92 12.25
CA ALA A 677 -8.40 -54.72 11.90
C ALA A 677 -8.25 -54.50 10.38
N ASP A 678 -8.30 -55.54 9.55
CA ASP A 678 -8.18 -55.42 8.10
C ASP A 678 -9.42 -54.77 7.48
N SER A 679 -10.60 -54.94 8.09
CA SER A 679 -11.82 -54.24 7.68
C SER A 679 -11.73 -52.73 7.93
N LEU A 680 -11.09 -52.31 9.02
CA LEU A 680 -10.85 -50.88 9.31
C LEU A 680 -9.81 -50.26 8.35
N ILE A 681 -8.76 -51.01 7.97
CA ILE A 681 -7.81 -50.56 6.95
C ILE A 681 -8.49 -50.38 5.59
N ARG A 682 -9.31 -51.35 5.16
CA ARG A 682 -10.08 -51.25 3.90
C ARG A 682 -11.01 -50.05 3.91
N PHE A 683 -11.64 -49.77 5.04
CA PHE A 683 -12.44 -48.56 5.24
C PHE A 683 -11.63 -47.29 5.02
N TYR A 684 -10.46 -47.14 5.67
CA TYR A 684 -9.60 -45.96 5.48
C TYR A 684 -9.12 -45.80 4.03
N TYR A 685 -8.71 -46.87 3.34
CA TYR A 685 -8.32 -46.78 1.93
C TYR A 685 -9.47 -46.33 1.03
N ARG A 686 -10.67 -46.92 1.16
CA ARG A 686 -11.85 -46.44 0.40
C ARG A 686 -12.16 -44.98 0.71
N ARG A 687 -12.04 -44.57 1.98
CA ARG A 687 -12.26 -43.18 2.40
C ARG A 687 -11.28 -42.23 1.71
N LEU A 688 -9.99 -42.60 1.66
CA LEU A 688 -8.93 -41.82 1.02
C LEU A 688 -9.05 -41.78 -0.52
N GLU A 689 -9.64 -42.80 -1.14
CA GLU A 689 -9.96 -42.78 -2.57
C GLU A 689 -11.04 -41.75 -2.93
N HIS A 690 -11.96 -41.46 -2.01
CA HIS A 690 -13.02 -40.48 -2.20
C HIS A 690 -12.61 -39.07 -1.75
N VAL A 691 -11.85 -38.94 -0.65
CA VAL A 691 -11.36 -37.65 -0.13
C VAL A 691 -10.03 -37.28 -0.82
N ARG A 692 -10.08 -37.03 -2.14
CA ARG A 692 -8.92 -36.65 -2.98
C ARG A 692 -8.65 -35.15 -3.08
N THR A 693 -9.56 -34.30 -2.62
CA THR A 693 -9.44 -32.84 -2.61
C THR A 693 -9.86 -32.32 -1.23
N GLU A 694 -9.65 -31.03 -0.93
CA GLU A 694 -10.10 -30.42 0.34
C GLU A 694 -11.63 -30.21 0.42
N GLU A 695 -12.40 -30.88 -0.43
CA GLU A 695 -13.85 -30.80 -0.44
C GLU A 695 -14.43 -31.49 0.81
N GLY A 696 -14.92 -30.69 1.77
CA GLY A 696 -15.60 -31.17 2.98
C GLY A 696 -15.01 -30.60 4.27
N ARG A 697 -14.85 -31.46 5.29
CA ARG A 697 -14.26 -31.09 6.58
C ARG A 697 -12.77 -30.80 6.38
N THR A 698 -12.39 -29.53 6.52
CA THR A 698 -11.00 -29.06 6.39
C THR A 698 -10.07 -29.92 7.26
N GLY A 699 -9.04 -30.51 6.65
CA GLY A 699 -8.08 -31.37 7.35
C GLY A 699 -8.50 -32.84 7.53
N GLU A 700 -9.65 -33.28 7.02
CA GLU A 700 -10.08 -34.67 7.17
C GLU A 700 -9.17 -35.66 6.42
N ARG A 701 -8.76 -35.31 5.20
CA ARG A 701 -7.80 -36.12 4.44
C ARG A 701 -6.52 -36.35 5.24
N LEU A 702 -6.07 -35.31 5.94
CA LEU A 702 -4.91 -35.36 6.82
C LEU A 702 -5.17 -36.27 8.02
N ARG A 703 -6.34 -36.15 8.68
CA ARG A 703 -6.78 -37.04 9.77
C ARG A 703 -6.74 -38.51 9.36
N LEU A 704 -7.28 -38.83 8.18
CA LEU A 704 -7.36 -40.21 7.69
C LEU A 704 -5.97 -40.81 7.45
N TRP A 705 -5.05 -40.05 6.85
CA TRP A 705 -3.66 -40.49 6.71
C TRP A 705 -2.96 -40.67 8.07
N ASP A 706 -3.21 -39.79 9.03
CA ASP A 706 -2.64 -39.92 10.38
C ASP A 706 -3.20 -41.15 11.12
N GLN A 707 -4.52 -41.37 11.08
CA GLN A 707 -5.17 -42.54 11.70
C GLN A 707 -4.74 -43.87 11.05
N LEU A 708 -4.63 -43.89 9.71
CA LEU A 708 -4.10 -45.05 8.98
C LEU A 708 -2.64 -45.31 9.36
N GLY A 709 -1.83 -44.25 9.48
CA GLY A 709 -0.44 -44.35 9.92
C GLY A 709 -0.31 -44.96 11.33
N GLU A 710 -1.10 -44.48 12.29
CA GLU A 710 -1.13 -45.01 13.66
C GLU A 710 -1.62 -46.47 13.72
N LEU A 711 -2.69 -46.80 12.99
CA LEU A 711 -3.21 -48.17 12.91
C LEU A 711 -2.17 -49.13 12.33
N CYS A 712 -1.47 -48.72 11.26
CA CYS A 712 -0.38 -49.50 10.68
C CYS A 712 0.78 -49.71 11.68
N LEU A 713 1.11 -48.73 12.53
CA LEU A 713 2.10 -48.90 13.60
C LEU A 713 1.64 -49.90 14.67
N GLN A 714 0.37 -49.84 15.10
CA GLN A 714 -0.21 -50.80 16.05
C GLN A 714 -0.18 -52.24 15.53
N LEU A 715 -0.38 -52.42 14.22
CA LEU A 715 -0.31 -53.70 13.53
C LEU A 715 1.12 -54.13 13.14
N ASN A 716 2.14 -53.39 13.59
CA ASN A 716 3.56 -53.65 13.32
C ASN A 716 3.90 -53.66 11.81
N ARG A 717 3.29 -52.75 11.04
CA ARG A 717 3.53 -52.50 9.60
C ARG A 717 4.18 -51.12 9.38
N PRO A 718 5.48 -50.96 9.70
CA PRO A 718 6.14 -49.65 9.69
C PRO A 718 6.30 -49.04 8.29
N ASP A 719 6.48 -49.86 7.24
CA ASP A 719 6.65 -49.34 5.87
C ASP A 719 5.37 -48.66 5.35
N ASP A 720 4.20 -49.24 5.64
CA ASP A 720 2.91 -48.65 5.25
C ASP A 720 2.63 -47.37 6.05
N ALA A 721 3.00 -47.34 7.33
CA ALA A 721 2.90 -46.13 8.16
C ALA A 721 3.77 -44.98 7.61
N VAL A 722 5.00 -45.28 7.16
CA VAL A 722 5.88 -44.29 6.53
C VAL A 722 5.21 -43.70 5.28
N THR A 723 4.62 -44.53 4.41
CA THR A 723 3.95 -44.00 3.21
C THR A 723 2.76 -43.09 3.54
N ALA A 724 1.97 -43.46 4.56
CA ALA A 724 0.85 -42.65 5.02
C ALA A 724 1.29 -41.27 5.53
N PHE A 725 2.31 -41.23 6.39
CA PHE A 725 2.85 -39.98 6.92
C PHE A 725 3.60 -39.15 5.87
N GLU A 726 4.27 -39.77 4.87
CA GLU A 726 4.88 -39.06 3.73
C GLU A 726 3.82 -38.28 2.94
N VAL A 727 2.69 -38.92 2.62
CA VAL A 727 1.58 -38.28 1.92
C VAL A 727 0.96 -37.18 2.79
N GLY A 728 0.70 -37.46 4.07
CA GLY A 728 0.21 -36.45 5.02
C GLY A 728 1.13 -35.23 5.11
N GLN A 729 2.45 -35.43 5.10
CA GLN A 729 3.43 -34.34 5.15
C GLN A 729 3.43 -33.47 3.88
N SER A 730 3.14 -34.06 2.73
CA SER A 730 3.01 -33.29 1.48
C SER A 730 1.73 -32.44 1.43
N LEU A 731 0.66 -32.88 2.10
CA LEU A 731 -0.60 -32.13 2.21
C LEU A 731 -0.49 -30.96 3.21
N ALA A 732 0.22 -31.18 4.32
CA ALA A 732 0.49 -30.14 5.32
C ALA A 732 2.00 -29.96 5.51
N PRO A 733 2.68 -29.21 4.63
CA PRO A 733 4.11 -29.00 4.71
C PRO A 733 4.55 -28.38 6.04
N ASP A 734 3.74 -27.55 6.66
CA ASP A 734 4.16 -26.80 7.85
C ASP A 734 3.98 -27.58 9.17
N ASP A 735 3.37 -28.77 9.14
CA ASP A 735 3.17 -29.57 10.34
C ASP A 735 4.49 -30.13 10.88
N ILE A 736 4.95 -29.55 11.99
CA ILE A 736 6.22 -29.91 12.64
C ILE A 736 6.09 -31.27 13.34
N ALA A 737 4.94 -31.60 13.92
CA ALA A 737 4.75 -32.83 14.70
C ALA A 737 4.75 -34.08 13.80
N ARG A 738 4.10 -34.02 12.64
CA ARG A 738 4.14 -35.12 11.65
C ARG A 738 5.55 -35.30 11.09
N ARG A 739 6.25 -34.21 10.80
CA ARG A 739 7.64 -34.25 10.34
C ARG A 739 8.56 -34.90 11.36
N GLN A 740 8.34 -34.64 12.65
CA GLN A 740 9.08 -35.27 13.75
C GLN A 740 8.82 -36.79 13.78
N ARG A 741 7.56 -37.23 13.73
CA ARG A 741 7.22 -38.66 13.69
C ARG A 741 7.84 -39.37 12.49
N LEU A 742 7.78 -38.75 11.32
CA LEU A 742 8.37 -39.30 10.10
C LEU A 742 9.90 -39.42 10.22
N ALA A 743 10.56 -38.42 10.83
CA ALA A 743 11.99 -38.47 11.10
C ALA A 743 12.36 -39.62 12.05
N ASP A 744 11.60 -39.82 13.12
CA ASP A 744 11.80 -40.91 14.08
C ASP A 744 11.56 -42.30 13.43
N LEU A 745 10.57 -42.42 12.54
CA LEU A 745 10.32 -43.65 11.77
C LEU A 745 11.46 -43.95 10.79
N TYR A 746 11.95 -42.95 10.05
CA TYR A 746 13.11 -43.12 9.19
C TYR A 746 14.37 -43.49 9.98
N PHE A 747 14.55 -42.93 11.19
CA PHE A 747 15.67 -43.27 12.07
C PHE A 747 15.69 -44.75 12.47
N GLY A 748 14.51 -45.36 12.63
CA GLY A 748 14.34 -46.78 12.93
C GLY A 748 14.75 -47.74 11.81
N ASN A 749 14.82 -47.26 10.55
CA ASN A 749 15.14 -48.07 9.39
C ASN A 749 16.48 -47.68 8.74
N PRO A 750 17.56 -48.48 8.91
CA PRO A 750 18.87 -48.18 8.34
C PRO A 750 18.90 -48.00 6.81
N ALA A 751 17.95 -48.58 6.07
CA ALA A 751 17.85 -48.38 4.63
C ALA A 751 17.45 -46.94 4.24
N GLN A 752 16.91 -46.17 5.19
CA GLN A 752 16.38 -44.82 5.01
C GLN A 752 17.18 -43.75 5.76
N ASP A 753 18.40 -44.07 6.24
CA ASP A 753 19.26 -43.13 7.00
C ASP A 753 19.43 -41.77 6.29
N ALA A 754 19.55 -41.75 4.96
CA ALA A 754 19.64 -40.50 4.20
C ALA A 754 18.37 -39.65 4.27
N LYS A 755 17.18 -40.27 4.22
CA LYS A 755 15.89 -39.59 4.42
C LYS A 755 15.76 -39.10 5.87
N ALA A 756 16.19 -39.91 6.84
CA ALA A 756 16.20 -39.55 8.26
C ALA A 756 17.02 -38.28 8.53
N ILE A 757 18.22 -38.18 7.94
CA ILE A 757 19.09 -36.99 8.04
C ILE A 757 18.35 -35.75 7.51
N THR A 758 17.78 -35.83 6.30
CA THR A 758 17.06 -34.70 5.71
C THR A 758 15.83 -34.29 6.52
N ALA A 759 15.11 -35.26 7.09
CA ALA A 759 13.92 -35.02 7.89
C ALA A 759 14.28 -34.31 9.21
N HIS A 760 15.28 -34.78 9.94
CA HIS A 760 15.73 -34.12 11.18
C HIS A 760 16.31 -32.73 10.92
N GLN A 761 17.01 -32.50 9.81
CA GLN A 761 17.46 -31.14 9.42
C GLN A 761 16.28 -30.20 9.14
N ALA A 762 15.22 -30.69 8.50
CA ALA A 762 14.01 -29.92 8.27
C ALA A 762 13.23 -29.65 9.57
N VAL A 763 13.16 -30.61 10.50
CA VAL A 763 12.58 -30.40 11.84
C VAL A 763 13.31 -29.27 12.57
N LEU A 764 14.64 -29.32 12.56
CA LEU A 764 15.46 -28.31 13.24
C LEU A 764 15.34 -26.90 12.63
N ARG A 765 14.93 -26.78 11.36
CA ARG A 765 14.65 -25.47 10.74
C ARG A 765 13.45 -24.78 11.42
N GLY A 766 12.42 -25.56 11.78
CA GLY A 766 11.22 -25.07 12.46
C GLY A 766 11.42 -24.93 13.98
N ASP A 767 12.08 -25.90 14.60
CA ASP A 767 12.42 -25.88 16.03
C ASP A 767 13.92 -26.10 16.25
N ARG A 768 14.66 -24.97 16.27
CA ARG A 768 16.13 -24.92 16.41
C ARG A 768 16.62 -25.37 17.78
N ARG A 769 15.72 -25.59 18.75
CA ARG A 769 16.08 -25.96 20.13
C ARG A 769 15.90 -27.45 20.42
N ARG A 770 15.36 -28.24 19.49
CA ARG A 770 15.07 -29.66 19.71
C ARG A 770 16.33 -30.52 19.79
N ILE A 771 16.84 -30.71 21.01
CA ILE A 771 18.01 -31.54 21.34
C ILE A 771 17.89 -32.96 20.77
N GLU A 772 16.71 -33.58 20.82
CA GLU A 772 16.51 -34.95 20.34
C GLU A 772 16.81 -35.11 18.84
N SER A 773 16.56 -34.08 18.02
CA SER A 773 16.92 -34.13 16.59
C SER A 773 18.42 -33.97 16.35
N TYR A 774 19.13 -33.21 17.19
CA TYR A 774 20.59 -33.17 17.15
C TYR A 774 21.21 -34.51 17.57
N LYS A 775 20.67 -35.16 18.61
CA LYS A 775 21.08 -36.52 19.04
C LYS A 775 20.83 -37.56 17.94
N ALA A 776 19.66 -37.52 17.30
CA ALA A 776 19.34 -38.41 16.19
C ALA A 776 20.29 -38.21 14.99
N LEU A 777 20.59 -36.96 14.61
CA LEU A 777 21.57 -36.66 13.57
C LEU A 777 22.97 -37.17 13.91
N ARG A 778 23.45 -36.97 15.15
CA ARG A 778 24.71 -37.54 15.62
C ARG A 778 24.75 -39.06 15.41
N ASP A 779 23.70 -39.75 15.86
CA ASP A 779 23.63 -41.22 15.78
C ASP A 779 23.55 -41.71 14.32
N LEU A 780 22.82 -41.00 13.45
CA LEU A 780 22.77 -41.26 12.00
C LEU A 780 24.13 -41.05 11.33
N TYR A 781 24.84 -39.98 11.67
CA TYR A 781 26.18 -39.72 11.13
C TYR A 781 27.20 -40.75 11.61
N LEU A 782 27.12 -41.23 12.86
CA LEU A 782 27.94 -42.35 13.33
C LEU A 782 27.62 -43.64 12.57
N ARG A 783 26.33 -43.95 12.37
CA ARG A 783 25.85 -45.13 11.66
C ARG A 783 26.27 -45.14 10.18
N THR A 784 26.24 -43.96 9.54
CA THR A 784 26.68 -43.75 8.14
C THR A 784 28.20 -43.51 8.01
N LYS A 785 28.97 -43.67 9.10
CA LYS A 785 30.44 -43.56 9.15
C LYS A 785 31.00 -42.17 8.81
N GLN A 786 30.34 -41.12 9.29
CA GLN A 786 30.73 -39.72 9.11
C GLN A 786 31.03 -39.08 10.49
N PRO A 787 32.14 -39.46 11.15
CA PRO A 787 32.42 -39.07 12.53
C PRO A 787 32.62 -37.56 12.71
N GLU A 788 33.07 -36.84 11.68
CA GLU A 788 33.23 -35.37 11.72
C GLU A 788 31.88 -34.65 11.76
N LYS A 789 30.88 -35.13 11.00
CA LYS A 789 29.50 -34.61 11.05
C LYS A 789 28.84 -34.93 12.40
N ALA A 790 29.10 -36.11 12.96
CA ALA A 790 28.62 -36.47 14.30
C ALA A 790 29.20 -35.55 15.39
N ARG A 791 30.51 -35.25 15.34
CA ARG A 791 31.16 -34.31 16.27
C ARG A 791 30.58 -32.89 16.18
N ALA A 792 30.19 -32.45 14.98
CA ALA A 792 29.52 -31.16 14.83
C ALA A 792 28.15 -31.14 15.55
N CYS A 793 27.43 -32.27 15.56
CA CYS A 793 26.18 -32.41 16.32
C CYS A 793 26.42 -32.42 17.83
N ASP A 794 27.47 -33.10 18.33
CA ASP A 794 27.84 -33.08 19.75
C ASP A 794 28.12 -31.65 20.26
N LEU A 795 28.88 -30.87 19.48
CA LEU A 795 29.15 -29.46 19.78
C LEU A 795 27.88 -28.61 19.76
N ALA A 796 26.95 -28.89 18.84
CA ALA A 796 25.68 -28.17 18.78
C ALA A 796 24.78 -28.47 19.98
N ILE A 797 24.73 -29.73 20.45
CA ILE A 797 23.97 -30.13 21.64
C ILE A 797 24.46 -29.39 22.88
N GLU A 798 25.78 -29.38 23.12
CA GLU A 798 26.38 -28.68 24.27
C GLU A 798 26.04 -27.18 24.28
N LEU A 799 26.07 -26.55 23.10
CA LEU A 799 25.77 -25.13 22.97
C LEU A 799 24.27 -24.82 23.13
N VAL A 800 23.36 -25.67 22.63
CA VAL A 800 21.92 -25.49 22.82
C VAL A 800 21.54 -25.62 24.30
N ASP A 801 22.06 -26.63 25.02
CA ASP A 801 21.86 -26.79 26.47
C ASP A 801 22.38 -25.57 27.25
N SER A 802 23.53 -25.01 26.84
CA SER A 802 24.12 -23.83 27.49
C SER A 802 23.31 -22.55 27.32
N VAL A 803 22.47 -22.44 26.28
CA VAL A 803 21.61 -21.27 26.02
C VAL A 803 20.36 -21.30 26.92
N GLU A 804 19.90 -22.47 27.38
CA GLU A 804 18.79 -22.61 28.34
C GLU A 804 19.19 -22.24 29.79
N GLU A 805 20.43 -22.52 30.22
CA GLU A 805 20.88 -22.34 31.62
C GLU A 805 21.45 -20.94 31.96
N LYS A 806 21.28 -19.92 31.12
CA LYS A 806 21.93 -18.62 31.33
C LYS A 806 21.26 -17.72 32.38
N ILE A 807 21.51 -18.02 33.66
CA ILE A 807 21.79 -16.97 34.67
C ILE A 807 23.05 -17.26 35.51
N ASP A 808 23.48 -18.51 35.77
CA ASP A 808 24.50 -18.72 36.83
C ASP A 808 25.89 -19.27 36.43
N LYS A 809 26.11 -19.78 35.20
CA LYS A 809 27.41 -20.43 34.86
C LYS A 809 28.39 -19.61 34.01
N LEU A 810 28.10 -18.34 33.73
CA LEU A 810 28.90 -17.50 32.82
C LEU A 810 30.24 -16.98 33.38
N PHE A 811 30.63 -17.35 34.61
CA PHE A 811 31.87 -16.88 35.25
C PHE A 811 32.83 -17.98 35.75
N GLU A 812 32.62 -19.25 35.43
CA GLU A 812 33.66 -20.26 35.67
C GLU A 812 34.61 -20.38 34.46
N PRO A 813 35.94 -20.37 34.67
CA PRO A 813 36.89 -20.71 33.61
C PRO A 813 36.63 -22.18 33.23
N SER A 814 36.20 -22.39 31.99
CA SER A 814 35.76 -23.69 31.48
C SER A 814 36.72 -24.80 31.89
N ARG A 815 36.20 -25.81 32.58
CA ARG A 815 36.89 -27.09 32.76
C ARG A 815 37.30 -27.58 31.37
N SER A 816 38.60 -27.72 31.15
CA SER A 816 39.17 -28.47 30.06
C SER A 816 38.67 -29.91 30.14
N LEU A 817 37.61 -30.22 29.40
CA LEU A 817 37.26 -31.59 29.08
C LEU A 817 38.30 -32.09 28.08
N GLU A 818 39.25 -32.88 28.58
CA GLU A 818 40.10 -33.73 27.76
C GLU A 818 39.20 -34.69 26.96
N MET A 819 38.88 -34.32 25.72
CA MET A 819 38.37 -35.28 24.75
C MET A 819 39.54 -36.18 24.30
N PRO A 820 39.31 -37.48 24.05
CA PRO A 820 40.38 -38.38 23.61
C PRO A 820 40.99 -37.86 22.31
N VAL A 821 42.28 -37.54 22.38
CA VAL A 821 43.12 -37.19 21.25
C VAL A 821 43.17 -38.39 20.30
N ALA A 822 42.36 -38.37 19.26
CA ALA A 822 42.58 -39.21 18.08
C ALA A 822 43.28 -38.35 17.02
N ALA A 823 44.61 -38.52 17.00
CA ALA A 823 45.57 -38.15 15.96
C ALA A 823 45.54 -36.69 15.48
N THR A 824 46.63 -36.00 15.82
CA THR A 824 47.30 -35.01 14.96
C THR A 824 46.79 -34.99 13.51
N ALA A 825 45.74 -34.23 13.24
CA ALA A 825 45.55 -33.68 11.92
C ALA A 825 46.57 -32.55 11.84
N GLU A 826 47.74 -32.87 11.28
CA GLU A 826 48.63 -31.88 10.70
C GLU A 826 47.77 -30.76 10.10
N HIS A 827 48.05 -29.49 10.43
CA HIS A 827 47.35 -28.34 9.88
C HIS A 827 47.45 -28.38 8.34
N LYS A 828 46.56 -29.11 7.69
CA LYS A 828 46.39 -29.07 6.26
C LYS A 828 45.91 -27.65 5.94
N PRO A 829 46.56 -26.96 5.00
CA PRO A 829 46.08 -25.65 4.57
C PRO A 829 44.63 -25.79 4.12
N ARG A 830 43.74 -24.99 4.71
CA ARG A 830 42.32 -25.00 4.34
C ARG A 830 42.19 -24.58 2.87
N ALA A 831 41.36 -25.30 2.12
CA ALA A 831 41.08 -24.91 0.74
C ALA A 831 40.29 -23.59 0.70
N PRO A 832 40.48 -22.74 -0.32
CA PRO A 832 39.69 -21.53 -0.49
C PRO A 832 38.20 -21.86 -0.67
N LEU A 833 37.34 -20.94 -0.28
CA LEU A 833 35.90 -21.01 -0.54
C LEU A 833 35.63 -20.77 -2.03
N THR A 834 34.92 -21.70 -2.67
CA THR A 834 34.44 -21.53 -4.06
C THR A 834 33.12 -20.77 -4.07
N ASN A 835 32.67 -20.35 -5.26
CA ASN A 835 31.37 -19.70 -5.40
C ASN A 835 30.20 -20.59 -4.95
N GLU A 836 30.29 -21.91 -5.14
CA GLU A 836 29.25 -22.84 -4.69
C GLU A 836 29.14 -22.86 -3.16
N ASP A 837 30.27 -22.76 -2.45
CA ASP A 837 30.27 -22.71 -0.98
C ASP A 837 29.61 -21.44 -0.46
N PHE A 838 29.89 -20.28 -1.07
CA PHE A 838 29.25 -19.04 -0.68
C PHE A 838 27.73 -19.06 -0.91
N VAL A 839 27.29 -19.71 -2.00
CA VAL A 839 25.87 -19.94 -2.25
C VAL A 839 25.28 -20.88 -1.19
N ALA A 840 25.96 -21.97 -0.83
CA ALA A 840 25.52 -22.88 0.22
C ALA A 840 25.37 -22.18 1.59
N LEU A 841 26.34 -21.35 1.96
CA LEU A 841 26.32 -20.56 3.21
C LEU A 841 25.19 -19.51 3.25
N SER A 842 24.68 -19.09 2.08
CA SER A 842 23.64 -18.06 1.94
C SER A 842 22.24 -18.63 1.69
N ARG A 843 22.12 -19.79 1.03
CA ARG A 843 20.84 -20.38 0.57
C ARG A 843 19.87 -20.74 1.69
N LEU A 844 20.35 -20.86 2.93
CA LEU A 844 19.50 -21.23 4.07
C LEU A 844 18.36 -20.23 4.32
N ASP A 845 18.62 -18.93 4.13
CA ASP A 845 17.67 -17.84 4.44
C ASP A 845 17.81 -16.56 3.59
N VAL A 846 18.87 -16.40 2.78
CA VAL A 846 19.03 -15.21 1.91
C VAL A 846 18.21 -15.37 0.62
N ASP A 847 17.38 -14.38 0.29
CA ASP A 847 16.70 -14.34 -1.01
C ASP A 847 17.71 -14.04 -2.13
N LEU A 848 18.08 -15.09 -2.87
CA LEU A 848 19.05 -15.02 -3.96
C LEU A 848 18.57 -14.14 -5.12
N GLY A 849 17.25 -13.99 -5.31
CA GLY A 849 16.68 -13.10 -6.33
C GLY A 849 16.89 -11.62 -5.98
N LEU A 850 16.83 -11.28 -4.69
CA LEU A 850 17.21 -9.94 -4.23
C LEU A 850 18.72 -9.71 -4.35
N SER A 851 19.54 -10.71 -4.00
CA SER A 851 21.00 -10.60 -4.16
C SER A 851 21.42 -10.37 -5.62
N THR A 852 20.78 -11.03 -6.59
CA THR A 852 21.07 -10.82 -8.02
C THR A 852 20.59 -9.45 -8.49
N LEU A 853 19.40 -9.01 -8.08
CA LEU A 853 18.91 -7.67 -8.39
C LEU A 853 19.87 -6.60 -7.86
N PHE A 854 20.28 -6.70 -6.61
CA PHE A 854 21.20 -5.76 -5.99
C PHE A 854 22.59 -5.79 -6.62
N ALA A 855 23.08 -6.97 -7.01
CA ALA A 855 24.35 -7.08 -7.73
C ALA A 855 24.35 -6.31 -9.07
N ILE A 856 23.20 -6.22 -9.74
CA ILE A 856 23.04 -5.50 -11.01
C ILE A 856 22.89 -4.00 -10.78
N VAL A 857 22.01 -3.58 -9.86
CA VAL A 857 21.58 -2.17 -9.75
C VAL A 857 22.41 -1.38 -8.73
N ALA A 858 22.85 -1.98 -7.63
CA ALA A 858 23.53 -1.25 -6.55
C ALA A 858 24.87 -0.59 -6.95
N PRO A 859 25.70 -1.14 -7.87
CA PRO A 859 26.92 -0.48 -8.34
C PRO A 859 26.68 0.88 -8.98
N THR A 860 25.75 0.97 -9.93
CA THR A 860 25.42 2.23 -10.62
C THR A 860 24.71 3.20 -9.68
N PHE A 861 23.77 2.69 -8.87
CA PHE A 861 23.09 3.47 -7.84
C PHE A 861 24.07 4.06 -6.82
N GLY A 862 25.04 3.27 -6.37
CA GLY A 862 26.07 3.69 -5.41
C GLY A 862 27.02 4.75 -5.96
N ILE A 863 27.37 4.70 -7.25
CA ILE A 863 28.20 5.72 -7.91
C ILE A 863 27.46 7.06 -8.00
N GLU A 864 26.19 7.06 -8.44
CA GLU A 864 25.40 8.29 -8.51
C GLU A 864 25.18 8.90 -7.11
N ARG A 865 24.90 8.05 -6.10
CA ARG A 865 24.83 8.49 -4.71
C ARG A 865 26.14 9.13 -4.25
N ALA A 866 27.29 8.55 -4.59
CA ALA A 866 28.60 9.08 -4.22
C ALA A 866 28.93 10.41 -4.93
N ARG A 867 28.35 10.70 -6.10
CA ARG A 867 28.44 12.02 -6.74
C ARG A 867 27.64 13.07 -5.98
N MET A 868 26.42 12.71 -5.58
CA MET A 868 25.53 13.60 -4.81
C MET A 868 26.02 13.83 -3.36
N ARG A 869 26.63 12.82 -2.76
CA ARG A 869 27.16 12.86 -1.40
C ARG A 869 28.48 12.08 -1.31
N PRO A 870 29.64 12.73 -1.55
CA PRO A 870 30.92 12.04 -1.58
C PRO A 870 31.28 11.46 -0.21
N PRO A 871 31.73 10.19 -0.13
CA PRO A 871 32.22 9.60 1.11
C PRO A 871 33.58 10.18 1.49
N ALA A 872 33.92 10.06 2.78
CA ALA A 872 35.18 10.62 3.31
C ALA A 872 36.40 10.10 2.53
N PRO A 873 37.36 10.98 2.18
CA PRO A 873 38.55 10.59 1.45
C PRO A 873 39.57 9.88 2.36
N VAL A 874 40.41 9.04 1.76
CA VAL A 874 41.54 8.37 2.44
C VAL A 874 42.88 8.66 1.76
N PRO A 875 44.00 8.72 2.51
CA PRO A 875 45.32 8.98 1.93
C PRO A 875 45.79 7.84 1.02
N LEU A 876 46.65 8.12 0.04
CA LEU A 876 47.12 7.10 -0.92
C LEU A 876 47.99 6.01 -0.28
N LYS A 877 48.78 6.39 0.71
CA LYS A 877 49.69 5.50 1.44
C LYS A 877 48.93 4.73 2.53
N GLU A 878 48.95 3.40 2.44
CA GLU A 878 48.36 2.50 3.45
C GLU A 878 49.10 2.59 4.80
N SER A 879 48.41 2.20 5.87
CA SER A 879 49.02 2.11 7.21
C SER A 879 49.89 0.86 7.35
N GLU A 880 51.02 0.97 8.05
CA GLU A 880 51.84 -0.19 8.42
C GLU A 880 51.12 -1.04 9.48
N LEU A 881 50.74 -2.26 9.10
CA LEU A 881 49.98 -3.17 9.97
C LEU A 881 50.89 -3.92 10.95
N PRO A 882 50.45 -4.16 12.20
CA PRO A 882 51.13 -5.08 13.11
C PRO A 882 51.27 -6.49 12.50
N PRO A 883 52.32 -7.24 12.83
CA PRO A 883 52.62 -8.53 12.20
C PRO A 883 51.50 -9.56 12.39
N LEU A 884 50.82 -9.56 13.55
CA LEU A 884 49.67 -10.42 13.81
C LEU A 884 48.51 -10.09 12.85
N VAL A 885 48.10 -8.81 12.78
CA VAL A 885 47.00 -8.36 11.92
C VAL A 885 47.30 -8.62 10.44
N ALA A 886 48.53 -8.35 10.00
CA ALA A 886 48.96 -8.60 8.63
C ALA A 886 48.91 -10.09 8.26
N ARG A 887 49.34 -10.97 9.18
CA ARG A 887 49.30 -12.43 8.99
C ARG A 887 47.86 -12.94 8.92
N VAL A 888 47.01 -12.57 9.88
CA VAL A 888 45.60 -13.01 9.93
C VAL A 888 44.82 -12.50 8.73
N LEU A 889 45.00 -11.23 8.35
CA LEU A 889 44.38 -10.67 7.15
C LEU A 889 44.80 -11.45 5.89
N SER A 890 46.08 -11.78 5.75
CA SER A 890 46.58 -12.55 4.61
C SER A 890 45.98 -13.96 4.59
N GLN A 891 45.88 -14.62 5.75
CA GLN A 891 45.27 -15.94 5.88
C GLN A 891 43.77 -15.91 5.53
N VAL A 892 43.02 -14.93 6.02
CA VAL A 892 41.61 -14.78 5.67
C VAL A 892 41.47 -14.50 4.17
N LEU A 893 42.26 -13.58 3.60
CA LEU A 893 42.22 -13.28 2.16
C LEU A 893 42.51 -14.51 1.30
N THR A 894 43.42 -15.41 1.69
CA THR A 894 43.64 -16.67 0.95
C THR A 894 42.42 -17.60 0.94
N SER A 895 41.47 -17.40 1.85
CA SER A 895 40.21 -18.14 1.90
C SER A 895 39.13 -17.57 0.95
N PHE A 896 39.32 -16.34 0.45
CA PHE A 896 38.39 -15.65 -0.45
C PHE A 896 39.00 -15.44 -1.84
N VAL A 897 38.16 -15.42 -2.87
CA VAL A 897 38.55 -15.00 -4.23
C VAL A 897 38.22 -13.53 -4.42
N VAL A 898 38.85 -12.65 -3.62
CA VAL A 898 38.62 -11.19 -3.67
C VAL A 898 39.94 -10.43 -3.67
N ASN A 899 39.95 -9.26 -4.31
CA ASN A 899 41.11 -8.37 -4.27
C ASN A 899 41.29 -7.82 -2.85
N ARG A 900 42.54 -7.75 -2.39
CA ARG A 900 42.87 -7.14 -1.09
C ARG A 900 42.44 -5.67 -1.10
N PRO A 901 41.55 -5.22 -0.19
CA PRO A 901 41.22 -3.82 -0.06
C PRO A 901 42.39 -3.03 0.56
N PRO A 902 42.55 -1.74 0.25
CA PRO A 902 43.48 -0.86 0.97
C PRO A 902 43.17 -0.84 2.47
N VAL A 903 44.21 -0.84 3.31
CA VAL A 903 44.05 -0.94 4.77
C VAL A 903 44.60 0.28 5.51
N TYR A 904 43.81 0.80 6.45
CA TYR A 904 44.19 1.94 7.29
C TYR A 904 43.90 1.67 8.77
N ILE A 905 44.68 2.30 9.64
CA ILE A 905 44.47 2.24 11.09
C ILE A 905 43.68 3.47 11.55
N GLU A 906 42.51 3.24 12.15
CA GLU A 906 41.62 4.30 12.66
C GLU A 906 41.46 4.12 14.18
N LYS A 907 42.24 4.89 14.96
CA LYS A 907 42.36 4.69 16.42
C LYS A 907 41.07 4.96 17.20
N ASP A 908 40.16 5.74 16.63
CA ASP A 908 38.89 6.12 17.25
C ASP A 908 37.78 5.10 16.94
N GLN A 909 38.04 4.10 16.10
CA GLN A 909 37.08 3.07 15.75
C GLN A 909 36.92 2.04 16.90
N PRO A 910 35.69 1.84 17.41
CA PRO A 910 35.44 0.94 18.54
C PRO A 910 35.39 -0.55 18.16
N THR A 911 35.25 -0.88 16.88
CA THR A 911 35.23 -2.28 16.39
C THR A 911 36.62 -2.75 15.97
N LEU A 912 36.85 -4.07 15.96
CA LEU A 912 38.12 -4.69 15.53
C LEU A 912 38.51 -4.28 14.10
N CYS A 913 37.56 -4.40 13.18
CA CYS A 913 37.71 -4.01 11.79
C CYS A 913 36.36 -3.56 11.21
N ARG A 914 36.41 -2.75 10.15
CA ARG A 914 35.22 -2.33 9.40
C ARG A 914 35.58 -2.13 7.93
N LEU A 915 34.73 -2.62 7.05
CA LEU A 915 34.82 -2.35 5.62
C LEU A 915 33.81 -1.26 5.25
N ALA A 916 34.25 -0.22 4.57
CA ALA A 916 33.39 0.88 4.14
C ALA A 916 33.84 1.47 2.80
N MET A 917 32.91 2.03 2.03
CA MET A 917 33.25 2.76 0.81
C MET A 917 33.85 4.13 1.17
N ARG A 918 35.03 4.43 0.62
CA ARG A 918 35.75 5.70 0.80
C ARG A 918 36.15 6.26 -0.57
N ALA A 919 36.40 7.57 -0.63
CA ALA A 919 36.91 8.20 -1.85
C ALA A 919 38.44 8.07 -1.90
N ARG A 920 38.98 7.44 -2.94
CA ARG A 920 40.42 7.34 -3.20
C ARG A 920 40.68 7.73 -4.65
N GLU A 921 41.41 8.82 -4.88
CA GLU A 921 41.62 9.42 -6.21
C GLU A 921 40.32 9.73 -6.96
N GLY A 922 39.27 10.14 -6.24
CA GLY A 922 37.95 10.40 -6.83
C GLY A 922 37.17 9.14 -7.23
N VAL A 923 37.71 7.94 -6.99
CA VAL A 923 37.05 6.65 -7.24
C VAL A 923 36.51 6.09 -5.92
N LEU A 924 35.27 5.61 -5.97
CA LEU A 924 34.61 4.95 -4.86
C LEU A 924 35.27 3.57 -4.61
N THR A 925 36.03 3.44 -3.53
CA THR A 925 36.85 2.26 -3.24
C THR A 925 36.48 1.63 -1.89
N PRO A 926 36.33 0.30 -1.78
CA PRO A 926 36.13 -0.36 -0.50
C PRO A 926 37.44 -0.36 0.29
N VAL A 927 37.40 0.19 1.50
CA VAL A 927 38.57 0.36 2.36
C VAL A 927 38.34 -0.35 3.69
N LEU A 928 39.34 -1.12 4.12
CA LEU A 928 39.33 -1.82 5.40
C LEU A 928 40.01 -0.96 6.47
N THR A 929 39.28 -0.60 7.52
CA THR A 929 39.82 0.14 8.66
C THR A 929 39.98 -0.79 9.86
N ILE A 930 41.16 -0.75 10.49
CA ILE A 930 41.51 -1.52 11.68
C ILE A 930 41.39 -0.61 12.90
N GLY A 931 40.55 -1.00 13.85
CA GLY A 931 40.26 -0.22 15.05
C GLY A 931 41.17 -0.57 16.22
N LYS A 932 41.02 0.20 17.30
CA LYS A 932 41.84 0.06 18.53
C LYS A 932 41.85 -1.35 19.13
N PRO A 933 40.74 -2.11 19.20
CA PRO A 933 40.75 -3.45 19.80
C PRO A 933 41.67 -4.44 19.09
N ALA A 934 41.80 -4.34 17.76
CA ALA A 934 42.64 -5.25 16.96
C ALA A 934 44.14 -4.98 17.12
N LEU A 935 44.50 -3.86 17.74
CA LEU A 935 45.87 -3.43 17.99
C LEU A 935 46.32 -3.74 19.43
N ALA A 936 45.46 -4.35 20.24
CA ALA A 936 45.79 -4.78 21.59
C ALA A 936 46.88 -5.88 21.57
N LYS A 937 47.73 -5.92 22.59
CA LYS A 937 48.85 -6.89 22.66
C LYS A 937 48.37 -8.33 22.83
N ASP A 938 47.14 -8.50 23.31
CA ASP A 938 46.44 -9.73 23.64
C ASP A 938 45.28 -10.02 22.68
N ALA A 939 45.25 -9.39 21.50
CA ALA A 939 44.23 -9.63 20.49
C ALA A 939 44.20 -11.12 20.07
N ASP A 940 43.02 -11.74 20.17
CA ASP A 940 42.81 -13.15 19.78
C ASP A 940 42.82 -13.29 18.25
N GLU A 941 43.68 -14.18 17.74
CA GLU A 941 43.81 -14.47 16.31
C GLU A 941 42.52 -15.02 15.70
N LYS A 942 41.77 -15.86 16.43
CA LYS A 942 40.48 -16.41 15.96
C LYS A 942 39.40 -15.35 15.94
N GLU A 943 39.39 -14.46 16.93
CA GLU A 943 38.49 -13.32 16.97
C GLU A 943 38.71 -12.39 15.79
N LEU A 944 39.97 -12.01 15.54
CA LEU A 944 40.32 -11.17 14.41
C LEU A 944 39.97 -11.84 13.07
N ALA A 945 40.23 -13.15 12.93
CA ALA A 945 39.88 -13.91 11.72
C ALA A 945 38.37 -13.95 11.48
N PHE A 946 37.56 -14.15 12.53
CA PHE A 946 36.10 -14.19 12.45
C PHE A 946 35.52 -12.87 11.92
N PHE A 947 35.89 -11.74 12.53
CA PHE A 947 35.37 -10.44 12.15
C PHE A 947 35.91 -9.98 10.78
N LEU A 948 37.19 -10.26 10.46
CA LEU A 948 37.73 -9.99 9.13
C LEU A 948 37.01 -10.78 8.05
N ALA A 949 36.71 -12.07 8.27
CA ALA A 949 35.96 -12.87 7.32
C ALA A 949 34.53 -12.34 7.09
N ARG A 950 33.85 -11.91 8.17
CA ARG A 950 32.53 -11.26 8.08
C ARG A 950 32.58 -10.00 7.22
N GLN A 951 33.56 -9.12 7.44
CA GLN A 951 33.69 -7.86 6.71
C GLN A 951 34.11 -8.08 5.24
N LEU A 952 35.07 -8.98 4.99
CA LEU A 952 35.55 -9.27 3.63
C LEU A 952 34.50 -10.01 2.78
N ALA A 953 33.55 -10.72 3.39
CA ALA A 953 32.42 -11.33 2.67
C ALA A 953 31.59 -10.31 1.89
N ASP A 954 31.52 -9.06 2.34
CA ASP A 954 30.76 -8.00 1.68
C ASP A 954 31.45 -7.45 0.42
N LEU A 955 32.69 -7.86 0.11
CA LEU A 955 33.34 -7.56 -1.18
C LEU A 955 32.82 -8.39 -2.34
N ARG A 956 32.06 -9.45 -2.07
CA ARG A 956 31.51 -10.33 -3.12
C ARG A 956 30.37 -9.63 -3.87
N THR A 957 30.25 -9.90 -5.17
CA THR A 957 29.26 -9.26 -6.05
C THR A 957 27.82 -9.44 -5.55
N ASP A 958 27.47 -10.60 -4.99
CA ASP A 958 26.14 -10.90 -4.44
C ASP A 958 25.83 -10.20 -3.10
N ARG A 959 26.81 -9.51 -2.53
CA ARG A 959 26.73 -8.86 -1.21
C ARG A 959 27.22 -7.42 -1.18
N ILE A 960 27.90 -6.97 -2.23
CA ILE A 960 28.52 -5.64 -2.35
C ILE A 960 27.53 -4.49 -2.16
N ALA A 961 26.24 -4.75 -2.41
CA ALA A 961 25.17 -3.81 -2.12
C ALA A 961 25.13 -3.36 -0.65
N ARG A 962 25.56 -4.19 0.31
CA ARG A 962 25.69 -3.81 1.73
C ARG A 962 26.69 -2.67 1.95
N LEU A 963 27.73 -2.59 1.12
CA LEU A 963 28.75 -1.54 1.18
C LEU A 963 28.31 -0.30 0.41
N LEU A 964 27.72 -0.49 -0.77
CA LEU A 964 27.33 0.59 -1.68
C LEU A 964 26.08 1.34 -1.19
N CYS A 965 25.10 0.58 -0.71
CA CYS A 965 23.78 1.02 -0.24
C CYS A 965 23.53 0.51 1.19
N PRO A 966 24.23 1.04 2.21
CA PRO A 966 24.19 0.52 3.57
C PRO A 966 22.85 0.76 4.29
N ARG A 967 21.94 1.58 3.74
CA ARG A 967 20.64 1.89 4.34
C ARG A 967 19.55 1.03 3.71
N ALA A 968 18.67 0.46 4.54
CA ALA A 968 17.54 -0.35 4.07
C ALA A 968 16.62 0.42 3.08
N GLY A 969 16.45 1.73 3.27
CA GLY A 969 15.67 2.56 2.35
C GLY A 969 16.26 2.69 0.95
N GLU A 970 17.58 2.67 0.81
CA GLU A 970 18.26 2.71 -0.50
C GLU A 970 18.05 1.39 -1.25
N LEU A 971 18.13 0.26 -0.53
CA LEU A 971 17.84 -1.07 -1.08
C LEU A 971 16.35 -1.24 -1.43
N ALA A 972 15.44 -0.69 -0.60
CA ALA A 972 14.01 -0.69 -0.88
C ALA A 972 13.70 0.10 -2.16
N GLN A 973 14.35 1.25 -2.35
CA GLN A 973 14.22 2.04 -3.57
C GLN A 973 14.67 1.24 -4.81
N ILE A 974 15.76 0.48 -4.73
CA ILE A 974 16.18 -0.39 -5.84
C ILE A 974 15.10 -1.44 -6.18
N ILE A 975 14.46 -2.05 -5.16
CA ILE A 975 13.37 -3.01 -5.36
C ILE A 975 12.17 -2.33 -6.01
N GLU A 976 11.77 -1.15 -5.54
CA GLU A 976 10.65 -0.37 -6.09
C GLU A 976 10.89 0.01 -7.55
N LEU A 977 12.08 0.52 -7.87
CA LEU A 977 12.47 0.93 -9.21
C LEU A 977 12.41 -0.24 -10.20
N ALA A 978 12.92 -1.41 -9.81
CA ALA A 978 12.87 -2.61 -10.65
C ALA A 978 11.47 -3.24 -10.73
N SER A 979 10.64 -3.02 -9.70
CA SER A 979 9.29 -3.56 -9.59
C SER A 979 8.21 -2.61 -10.12
N ALA A 980 8.56 -1.52 -10.80
CA ALA A 980 7.61 -0.57 -11.40
C ALA A 980 6.94 -1.14 -12.69
N PRO A 981 5.63 -0.95 -12.90
CA PRO A 981 4.92 -1.49 -14.06
C PRO A 981 5.41 -0.87 -15.38
N ALA A 982 5.52 -1.69 -16.43
CA ALA A 982 6.05 -1.27 -17.74
C ALA A 982 5.23 -0.16 -18.43
N SER A 983 3.97 0.06 -18.00
CA SER A 983 3.12 1.17 -18.46
C SER A 983 3.54 2.54 -17.89
N ASP A 984 4.44 2.57 -16.91
CA ASP A 984 4.84 3.76 -16.15
C ASP A 984 6.20 4.32 -16.63
N SER A 985 6.38 4.37 -17.95
CA SER A 985 7.60 4.88 -18.61
C SER A 985 7.82 6.40 -18.46
N SER A 986 6.85 7.10 -17.86
CA SER A 986 6.91 8.54 -17.57
C SER A 986 7.64 8.90 -16.27
N SER A 987 7.84 7.95 -15.36
CA SER A 987 8.56 8.19 -14.10
C SER A 987 10.04 8.50 -14.34
N HIS A 988 10.55 9.59 -13.77
CA HIS A 988 11.98 9.97 -13.79
C HIS A 988 12.87 8.82 -13.28
N ALA A 989 12.34 8.02 -12.36
CA ALA A 989 13.00 6.90 -11.73
C ALA A 989 13.21 5.71 -12.69
N THR A 990 12.21 5.41 -13.53
CA THR A 990 12.31 4.39 -14.60
C THR A 990 13.28 4.83 -15.70
N ARG A 991 13.25 6.12 -16.08
CA ARG A 991 14.19 6.70 -17.07
C ARG A 991 15.65 6.63 -16.60
N TRP A 992 15.90 6.88 -15.31
CA TRP A 992 17.22 6.75 -14.73
C TRP A 992 17.76 5.33 -14.92
N LEU A 993 17.01 4.30 -14.49
CA LEU A 993 17.42 2.89 -14.69
C LEU A 993 17.71 2.57 -16.15
N THR A 994 16.86 3.04 -17.09
CA THR A 994 17.07 2.82 -18.53
C THR A 994 18.32 3.50 -19.06
N SER A 995 18.68 4.67 -18.53
CA SER A 995 19.88 5.42 -18.94
C SER A 995 21.17 4.93 -18.28
N SER A 996 21.08 4.31 -17.10
CA SER A 996 22.22 3.99 -16.24
C SER A 996 22.68 2.54 -16.33
N LEU A 997 21.84 1.62 -16.83
CA LEU A 997 22.17 0.19 -16.97
C LEU A 997 22.33 -0.20 -18.44
N HIS A 998 23.16 -1.22 -18.70
CA HIS A 998 23.23 -1.82 -20.02
C HIS A 998 21.89 -2.51 -20.38
N PRO A 999 21.42 -2.52 -21.64
CA PRO A 999 20.11 -3.08 -22.01
C PRO A 999 19.87 -4.51 -21.49
N VAL A 1000 20.88 -5.38 -21.55
CA VAL A 1000 20.81 -6.76 -21.04
C VAL A 1000 20.62 -6.81 -19.52
N GLU A 1001 21.30 -5.92 -18.78
CA GLU A 1001 21.20 -5.83 -17.32
C GLU A 1001 19.86 -5.25 -16.89
N LEU A 1002 19.35 -4.26 -17.65
CA LEU A 1002 18.03 -3.68 -17.47
C LEU A 1002 16.93 -4.74 -17.63
N ASP A 1003 16.97 -5.53 -18.71
CA ASP A 1003 16.00 -6.61 -18.96
C ASP A 1003 16.01 -7.64 -17.82
N GLN A 1004 17.21 -8.02 -17.34
CA GLN A 1004 17.37 -8.94 -16.22
C GLN A 1004 16.81 -8.35 -14.91
N ALA A 1005 17.11 -7.08 -14.60
CA ALA A 1005 16.61 -6.41 -13.42
C ALA A 1005 15.08 -6.28 -13.44
N MET A 1006 14.49 -5.90 -14.58
CA MET A 1006 13.04 -5.80 -14.75
C MET A 1006 12.34 -7.16 -14.67
N ALA A 1007 12.94 -8.22 -15.24
CA ALA A 1007 12.39 -9.58 -15.13
C ALA A 1007 12.42 -10.12 -13.70
N ILE A 1008 13.43 -9.76 -12.90
CA ILE A 1008 13.47 -10.07 -11.47
C ILE A 1008 12.41 -9.25 -10.72
N GLY A 1009 12.32 -7.94 -11.00
CA GLY A 1009 11.32 -7.06 -10.39
C GLY A 1009 9.87 -7.48 -10.66
N SER A 1010 9.55 -7.97 -11.87
CA SER A 1010 8.23 -8.53 -12.19
C SER A 1010 7.89 -9.74 -11.30
N ARG A 1011 8.84 -10.68 -11.14
CA ARG A 1011 8.66 -11.86 -10.27
C ARG A 1011 8.49 -11.49 -8.80
N LEU A 1012 9.18 -10.44 -8.34
CA LEU A 1012 9.03 -9.92 -6.98
C LEU A 1012 7.65 -9.28 -6.78
N ARG A 1013 7.12 -8.57 -7.78
CA ARG A 1013 5.77 -8.00 -7.77
C ARG A 1013 4.70 -9.10 -7.73
N GLU A 1014 4.85 -10.15 -8.54
CA GLU A 1014 3.94 -11.31 -8.55
C GLU A 1014 3.92 -12.03 -7.20
N ARG A 1015 5.06 -12.09 -6.50
CA ARG A 1015 5.18 -12.63 -5.13
C ARG A 1015 4.59 -11.70 -4.05
N GLY A 1016 4.11 -10.50 -4.41
CA GLY A 1016 3.56 -9.53 -3.45
C GLY A 1016 4.59 -9.00 -2.43
N VAL A 1017 5.86 -8.95 -2.81
CA VAL A 1017 6.96 -8.62 -1.89
C VAL A 1017 6.95 -7.12 -1.57
N HIS A 1018 6.84 -6.77 -0.28
CA HIS A 1018 6.92 -5.38 0.15
C HIS A 1018 8.40 -4.91 0.20
N PRO A 1019 8.79 -3.84 -0.52
CA PRO A 1019 10.19 -3.44 -0.72
C PRO A 1019 10.99 -3.22 0.58
N MET A 1020 10.42 -2.49 1.54
CA MET A 1020 11.13 -2.19 2.80
C MET A 1020 11.35 -3.44 3.68
N SER A 1021 10.36 -4.32 3.79
CA SER A 1021 10.49 -5.53 4.63
C SER A 1021 11.43 -6.54 3.98
N ALA A 1022 11.42 -6.63 2.65
CA ALA A 1022 12.36 -7.42 1.87
C ALA A 1022 13.80 -6.92 2.02
N ALA A 1023 14.03 -5.61 1.97
CA ALA A 1023 15.35 -5.01 2.20
C ALA A 1023 15.87 -5.28 3.62
N LEU A 1024 15.03 -5.09 4.66
CA LEU A 1024 15.39 -5.41 6.05
C LEU A 1024 15.65 -6.91 6.26
N GLY A 1025 14.80 -7.76 5.69
CA GLY A 1025 14.95 -9.22 5.74
C GLY A 1025 16.24 -9.69 5.05
N TRP A 1026 16.56 -9.12 3.89
CA TRP A 1026 17.80 -9.41 3.16
C TRP A 1026 19.04 -8.96 3.95
N LEU A 1027 19.02 -7.77 4.55
CA LEU A 1027 20.13 -7.29 5.40
C LEU A 1027 20.36 -8.20 6.61
N ALA A 1028 19.30 -8.64 7.28
CA ALA A 1028 19.40 -9.56 8.43
C ALA A 1028 19.88 -10.96 8.01
N ALA A 1029 19.38 -11.50 6.90
CA ALA A 1029 19.79 -12.81 6.38
C ALA A 1029 21.24 -12.80 5.91
N THR A 1030 21.67 -11.73 5.21
CA THR A 1030 23.06 -11.59 4.78
C THR A 1030 24.02 -11.40 5.95
N GLU A 1031 23.58 -10.80 7.07
CA GLU A 1031 24.37 -10.74 8.30
C GLU A 1031 24.56 -12.14 8.93
N ARG A 1032 23.49 -12.95 9.03
CA ARG A 1032 23.59 -14.35 9.48
C ARG A 1032 24.47 -15.19 8.56
N ALA A 1033 24.37 -14.98 7.25
CA ALA A 1033 25.28 -15.61 6.29
C ALA A 1033 26.75 -15.19 6.49
N ALA A 1034 27.01 -13.94 6.90
CA ALA A 1034 28.37 -13.51 7.26
C ALA A 1034 28.88 -14.25 8.51
N ASP A 1035 28.02 -14.50 9.50
CA ASP A 1035 28.38 -15.28 10.70
C ASP A 1035 28.76 -16.71 10.32
N ARG A 1036 28.02 -17.33 9.38
CA ARG A 1036 28.33 -18.68 8.84
C ARG A 1036 29.64 -18.69 8.04
N ILE A 1037 29.91 -17.64 7.26
CA ILE A 1037 31.19 -17.48 6.54
C ILE A 1037 32.35 -17.33 7.53
N GLY A 1038 32.19 -16.51 8.57
CA GLY A 1038 33.16 -16.38 9.65
C GLY A 1038 33.41 -17.72 10.33
N PHE A 1039 32.35 -18.48 10.61
CA PHE A 1039 32.47 -19.84 11.15
C PHE A 1039 33.20 -20.80 10.20
N ALA A 1040 32.92 -20.78 8.89
CA ALA A 1040 33.63 -21.61 7.93
C ALA A 1040 35.14 -21.28 7.89
N VAL A 1041 35.50 -20.01 8.00
CA VAL A 1041 36.91 -19.56 8.00
C VAL A 1041 37.64 -19.90 9.30
N VAL A 1042 36.98 -19.80 10.46
CA VAL A 1042 37.59 -20.09 11.78
C VAL A 1042 37.52 -21.59 12.12
N GLY A 1043 36.42 -22.26 11.78
CA GLY A 1043 36.13 -23.69 12.01
C GLY A 1043 35.97 -24.10 13.47
N ASP A 1044 35.75 -23.14 14.38
CA ASP A 1044 35.55 -23.37 15.82
C ASP A 1044 34.24 -22.72 16.25
N LEU A 1045 33.20 -23.55 16.41
CA LEU A 1045 31.83 -23.11 16.65
C LEU A 1045 31.69 -22.44 18.02
N THR A 1046 32.27 -23.06 19.06
CA THR A 1046 32.23 -22.56 20.44
C THR A 1046 32.88 -21.18 20.55
N THR A 1047 33.99 -20.97 19.85
CA THR A 1047 34.62 -19.64 19.79
C THR A 1047 33.74 -18.66 19.03
N CYS A 1048 33.18 -19.01 17.87
CA CYS A 1048 32.29 -18.11 17.12
C CYS A 1048 31.03 -17.72 17.91
N VAL A 1049 30.40 -18.66 18.63
CA VAL A 1049 29.25 -18.38 19.49
C VAL A 1049 29.61 -17.41 20.61
N ARG A 1050 30.72 -17.65 21.32
CA ARG A 1050 31.20 -16.73 22.37
C ARG A 1050 31.49 -15.32 21.83
N LEU A 1051 31.96 -15.21 20.60
CA LEU A 1051 32.24 -13.92 19.96
C LEU A 1051 30.95 -13.20 19.57
N LEU A 1052 29.94 -13.91 19.05
CA LEU A 1052 28.64 -13.33 18.75
C LEU A 1052 27.91 -12.85 20.01
N GLU A 1053 28.03 -13.56 21.12
CA GLU A 1053 27.45 -13.16 22.42
C GLU A 1053 28.11 -11.91 23.02
N ARG A 1054 29.33 -11.57 22.58
CA ARG A 1054 30.11 -10.42 23.05
C ARG A 1054 30.10 -9.25 22.06
N ASP A 1055 29.43 -9.38 20.90
CA ASP A 1055 29.41 -8.36 19.85
C ASP A 1055 28.54 -7.15 20.28
N PRO A 1056 29.14 -5.98 20.57
CA PRO A 1056 28.42 -4.82 21.12
C PRO A 1056 27.56 -4.08 20.08
N GLN A 1057 27.63 -4.46 18.79
CA GLN A 1057 26.84 -3.83 17.71
C GLN A 1057 25.51 -4.54 17.43
N ALA A 1058 25.18 -5.58 18.19
CA ALA A 1058 24.00 -6.37 17.94
C ALA A 1058 22.74 -5.74 18.61
N SER A 1059 21.67 -5.56 17.82
CA SER A 1059 20.36 -5.15 18.33
C SER A 1059 19.71 -6.28 19.14
N SER A 1060 18.65 -5.99 19.93
CA SER A 1060 17.94 -6.87 20.89
C SER A 1060 17.40 -8.24 20.42
N SER A 1061 17.86 -8.78 19.30
CA SER A 1061 17.52 -10.06 18.66
C SER A 1061 18.58 -11.19 18.87
N ASP A 1062 19.55 -11.00 19.76
CA ASP A 1062 20.80 -11.80 19.84
C ASP A 1062 20.61 -13.30 20.09
N GLY A 1063 19.60 -13.69 20.87
CA GLY A 1063 19.29 -15.10 21.10
C GLY A 1063 18.98 -15.87 19.80
N ASN A 1064 18.45 -15.19 18.78
CA ASN A 1064 18.13 -15.83 17.51
C ASN A 1064 19.35 -15.99 16.58
N ARG A 1065 20.39 -15.15 16.69
CA ARG A 1065 21.61 -15.26 15.85
C ARG A 1065 22.50 -16.40 16.29
N VAL A 1066 22.70 -16.56 17.61
CA VAL A 1066 23.46 -17.68 18.17
C VAL A 1066 22.78 -19.01 17.83
N LEU A 1067 21.46 -19.11 18.07
CA LEU A 1067 20.69 -20.30 17.72
C LEU A 1067 20.70 -20.58 16.21
N ASP A 1068 20.68 -19.55 15.36
CA ASP A 1068 20.81 -19.71 13.90
C ASP A 1068 22.18 -20.28 13.53
N LEU A 1069 23.27 -19.78 14.11
CA LEU A 1069 24.61 -20.29 13.82
C LEU A 1069 24.76 -21.76 14.28
N VAL A 1070 24.32 -22.08 15.50
CA VAL A 1070 24.39 -23.44 16.05
C VAL A 1070 23.53 -24.41 15.22
N TRP A 1071 22.31 -24.03 14.87
CA TRP A 1071 21.47 -24.80 13.95
C TRP A 1071 22.14 -25.00 12.58
N SER A 1072 22.61 -23.91 11.98
CA SER A 1072 23.18 -23.95 10.65
C SER A 1072 24.44 -24.84 10.60
N SER A 1073 25.23 -24.91 11.68
CA SER A 1073 26.46 -25.71 11.73
C SER A 1073 26.28 -27.21 11.54
N VAL A 1074 25.07 -27.75 11.69
CA VAL A 1074 24.73 -29.16 11.49
C VAL A 1074 23.92 -29.41 10.21
N THR A 1075 23.71 -28.38 9.38
CA THR A 1075 23.05 -28.52 8.08
C THR A 1075 24.00 -29.10 7.04
N GLU A 1076 23.48 -29.90 6.09
CA GLU A 1076 24.31 -30.49 5.02
C GLU A 1076 25.02 -29.41 4.19
N ASP A 1077 24.43 -28.23 4.03
CA ASP A 1077 25.04 -27.10 3.32
C ASP A 1077 26.37 -26.69 3.99
N ILE A 1078 26.38 -26.47 5.31
CA ILE A 1078 27.60 -26.07 6.03
C ILE A 1078 28.54 -27.25 6.26
N LEU A 1079 28.02 -28.44 6.57
CA LEU A 1079 28.84 -29.64 6.75
C LEU A 1079 29.55 -30.02 5.44
N GLY A 1080 28.91 -29.84 4.29
CA GLY A 1080 29.53 -30.02 2.97
C GLY A 1080 30.66 -29.03 2.70
N VAL A 1081 30.44 -27.74 2.99
CA VAL A 1081 31.48 -26.70 2.88
C VAL A 1081 32.66 -27.03 3.79
N ARG A 1082 32.39 -27.39 5.05
CA ARG A 1082 33.42 -27.74 6.04
C ARG A 1082 34.19 -29.00 5.65
N SER A 1083 33.51 -30.04 5.18
CA SER A 1083 34.12 -31.26 4.65
C SER A 1083 35.17 -30.95 3.58
N ARG A 1084 34.83 -30.05 2.65
CA ARG A 1084 35.74 -29.66 1.56
C ARG A 1084 36.91 -28.80 2.03
N ILE A 1085 36.67 -27.76 2.84
CA ILE A 1085 37.74 -26.84 3.27
C ILE A 1085 38.66 -27.44 4.34
N GLU A 1086 38.12 -28.29 5.22
CA GLU A 1086 38.87 -28.95 6.30
C GLU A 1086 39.44 -30.31 5.85
N GLY A 1087 39.03 -30.81 4.68
CA GLY A 1087 39.54 -32.04 4.09
C GLY A 1087 39.13 -33.29 4.86
N TRP A 1088 37.85 -33.39 5.25
CA TRP A 1088 37.28 -34.59 5.86
C TRP A 1088 37.37 -35.79 4.90
N ALA A 1089 37.33 -37.02 5.43
CA ALA A 1089 37.43 -38.21 4.59
C ALA A 1089 36.26 -38.24 3.56
N PRO A 1090 36.53 -38.58 2.27
CA PRO A 1090 35.50 -38.55 1.24
C PRO A 1090 34.37 -39.55 1.55
N GLU A 1091 33.14 -39.13 1.31
CA GLU A 1091 31.94 -39.97 1.42
C GLU A 1091 32.12 -41.24 0.55
N ALA A 1092 31.90 -42.42 1.13
CA ALA A 1092 31.78 -43.63 0.33
C ALA A 1092 30.57 -43.44 -0.61
N PRO A 1093 30.72 -43.65 -1.94
CA PRO A 1093 29.67 -43.31 -2.89
C PRO A 1093 28.41 -44.14 -2.63
N THR A 1094 27.38 -43.52 -2.06
CA THR A 1094 26.02 -44.07 -2.10
C THR A 1094 25.57 -44.01 -3.55
N ARG A 1095 25.38 -45.18 -4.17
CA ARG A 1095 24.89 -45.33 -5.55
C ARG A 1095 23.59 -44.52 -5.72
N ARG A 1096 23.69 -43.31 -6.29
CA ARG A 1096 22.55 -42.64 -6.91
C ARG A 1096 22.14 -43.48 -8.11
N LYS A 1097 21.10 -44.31 -7.96
CA LYS A 1097 20.31 -44.72 -9.13
C LYS A 1097 19.60 -43.46 -9.60
N THR A 1098 20.06 -42.91 -10.71
CA THR A 1098 19.33 -41.95 -11.52
C THR A 1098 18.02 -42.60 -11.97
N THR A 1099 16.95 -42.40 -11.21
CA THR A 1099 15.60 -42.57 -11.75
C THR A 1099 15.30 -41.31 -12.56
N THR A 1100 15.60 -41.35 -13.85
CA THR A 1100 14.99 -40.47 -14.84
C THR A 1100 13.48 -40.71 -14.78
N MET A 1101 12.73 -39.85 -14.08
CA MET A 1101 11.30 -39.73 -14.33
C MET A 1101 11.14 -38.95 -15.64
N SER A 1102 11.01 -39.74 -16.70
CA SER A 1102 10.41 -39.40 -17.98
C SER A 1102 9.15 -38.57 -17.77
N SER A 1103 9.07 -37.49 -18.55
CA SER A 1103 7.83 -36.84 -18.95
C SER A 1103 6.74 -37.87 -19.28
N LEU A 1104 5.61 -37.78 -18.58
CA LEU A 1104 4.30 -38.23 -19.06
C LEU A 1104 3.30 -37.15 -18.62
N ASP A 1105 2.95 -36.32 -19.59
CA ASP A 1105 1.71 -35.52 -19.65
C ASP A 1105 0.58 -36.45 -20.21
N PRO A 1106 -0.70 -36.06 -20.24
CA PRO A 1106 -1.63 -35.74 -19.16
C PRO A 1106 -2.81 -36.76 -19.09
N GLY A 1107 -3.55 -36.81 -17.98
CA GLY A 1107 -4.76 -37.61 -17.79
C GLY A 1107 -5.51 -37.27 -16.51
#